data_AF-A0A2E1KV83-F1
#
_entry.id   AF-A0A2E1KV83-F1
#
_cell.length_a   1.000
_cell.length_b   1.000
_cell.length_c   1.000
_cell.angle_alpha   90.00
_cell.angle_beta   90.00
_cell.angle_gamma   90.00
#
_symmetry.space_group_name_H-M   'P 1'
#
loop_
_entity.id
_entity.type
_entity.pdbx_description
1 polymer ?
#
loop_
_entity_poly.entity_id
_entity_poly.type
_entity_poly.pdbx_seq_one_letter_code
_entity_poly.pdbx_strand_id
1 'polypeptide(L)'
;MILLLVVAHYQVTIAATSISLLDAEADERNAASDSTLPKHNEDLPLDPARQISFTTTEGTWMSLDISPDGSTIVFDLMGDLYTMPIDGGKAMPLTQGMAFDAHPTYSPDGSKILFMSDRSGSENAWILDVETNETTQMTQSNDEGMINGDWSPNGDLFVVAKGRRNFKLHIMHRDGGQGAAVVDEPSNLKAIDPEFSAEGDKIYYSRRSGGWNYNAQFPQYTIGMYNLETGENSTMLSRYGSAFTPTMSPDGKYMVYGTRFETETGLVRRNMDTGEESWLVYPVQRDDQESQATLGVYPGMSFTPDSEHLVFFQKGGFWRVPIEGGEPTQIPFEADVTLELGPDMTFKYPISDDPVQYATQIRDATPSPDGTQLAFTAMNKLYVMDLPNGEPKRVTQMDVTEAMPTWSPDGEQVVYVTWDQQEGGHVYKVNPNARRIRPVQLTQKAAFYATPAVSSDGNRIIVATGSYYDFAESSSRGAAYSAMDEYHWISIEGGTSTYIMDVAGHRFPHFIHEDDRIYLSDNDGQLVSVRWDGTDKKEHVKITGISTYGTYSPTPASEASVLFYSPDGSQVLAQVNNEIYTAYVPRVGEVVTISVKNPENAAFPAKKLTTLGGEFPRWSGDSEHVHWSLGKGHFVYDLKASQLFEDSLKQAKKESDASESTSPEAENADAEDEESTTEDEPSYSAQEIKVMVPYEQDIPEGIIALTNAHVITMKGDEVFENGVIVIENRRIVAVGPMSNVEIPDGATIVDLEGKSVVPGFVDTHAHLSSTSMLHKDQEWSYAANLAYGVTTTRDPQTGTTDVLSYGDMVQAGDMIGPRIYSTGPGVGYWGYNLKSLDHTREVLRQYSEYFDTKTIKMYRVGNRKHRQWIIQASHEQQLMPTTEGALDIRLNYTQLIDGYPGHEHNIPITDVYNDFIQTTAFTKMAITPTMLVAYGGPWGEEYFYSRENPYDDVKLATFTPWDVLASSTRRRGFWARDDEMVFPRHAIKTNKMHDAGVLQGVGSHGQLQGLGFHWELWAMASGGLENHEALEIATLIGAEALGLDGDLGSIEVGKLADLVILEEDPLVDLRNTNKISHVMMNGRLYDANSLDQVYPIQKPFDKLYWKHDRPESVDWE
;
A
#
# COMPACT_ATOMS: atom_id res chain seq x y z
N MET A 1 27.84 -14.19 -51.08
CA MET A 1 26.53 -14.86 -50.96
C MET A 1 26.58 -16.30 -50.40
N ILE A 2 27.73 -16.84 -49.98
CA ILE A 2 27.80 -18.09 -49.15
C ILE A 2 28.60 -17.88 -47.86
N LEU A 3 29.24 -16.72 -47.67
CA LEU A 3 30.00 -16.40 -46.44
C LEU A 3 29.18 -15.63 -45.38
N LEU A 4 27.96 -15.19 -45.70
CA LEU A 4 27.04 -14.48 -44.78
C LEU A 4 26.09 -15.43 -44.02
N LEU A 5 26.07 -16.71 -44.37
CA LEU A 5 25.21 -17.74 -43.76
C LEU A 5 25.89 -18.54 -42.64
N VAL A 6 27.20 -18.36 -42.41
CA VAL A 6 27.95 -19.11 -41.39
C VAL A 6 28.12 -18.32 -40.09
N VAL A 7 27.99 -16.99 -40.10
CA VAL A 7 28.05 -16.17 -38.88
C VAL A 7 26.72 -16.17 -38.12
N ALA A 8 25.58 -16.31 -38.83
CA ALA A 8 24.25 -16.43 -38.22
C ALA A 8 24.01 -17.77 -37.50
N HIS A 9 24.82 -18.80 -37.76
CA HIS A 9 24.72 -20.09 -37.06
C HIS A 9 25.63 -20.22 -35.83
N TYR A 10 26.63 -19.34 -35.67
CA TYR A 10 27.57 -19.40 -34.53
C TYR A 10 27.14 -18.54 -33.33
N GLN A 11 26.22 -17.57 -33.50
CA GLN A 11 25.61 -16.86 -32.37
C GLN A 11 24.38 -17.58 -31.78
N VAL A 12 23.80 -18.55 -32.49
CA VAL A 12 22.68 -19.37 -32.00
C VAL A 12 23.16 -20.49 -31.06
N THR A 13 24.42 -20.94 -31.16
CA THR A 13 24.91 -22.07 -30.33
C THR A 13 25.56 -21.65 -29.01
N ILE A 14 25.92 -20.37 -28.82
CA ILE A 14 26.44 -19.87 -27.52
C ILE A 14 25.30 -19.34 -26.62
N ALA A 15 24.18 -18.93 -27.22
CA ALA A 15 22.94 -18.68 -26.48
C ALA A 15 22.36 -19.99 -25.90
N ALA A 16 22.44 -21.11 -26.62
CA ALA A 16 21.84 -22.38 -26.18
C ALA A 16 22.50 -23.04 -24.95
N THR A 17 23.81 -22.86 -24.71
CA THR A 17 24.49 -23.40 -23.51
C THR A 17 24.47 -22.48 -22.29
N SER A 18 24.05 -21.22 -22.48
CA SER A 18 23.79 -20.28 -21.38
C SER A 18 22.33 -20.38 -20.91
N ILE A 19 21.43 -20.80 -21.81
CA ILE A 19 20.02 -21.08 -21.54
C ILE A 19 19.86 -22.43 -20.81
N SER A 20 20.68 -23.45 -21.10
CA SER A 20 20.53 -24.77 -20.44
C SER A 20 20.97 -24.85 -18.98
N LEU A 21 21.65 -23.83 -18.44
CA LEU A 21 21.99 -23.73 -17.01
C LEU A 21 21.00 -22.84 -16.24
N LEU A 22 20.30 -21.94 -16.94
CA LEU A 22 19.18 -21.17 -16.39
C LEU A 22 17.87 -21.95 -16.45
N ASP A 23 17.66 -22.81 -17.45
CA ASP A 23 16.49 -23.70 -17.52
C ASP A 23 16.53 -24.80 -16.44
N ALA A 24 17.74 -25.23 -16.02
CA ALA A 24 17.89 -26.16 -14.90
C ALA A 24 17.60 -25.51 -13.53
N GLU A 25 17.74 -24.19 -13.41
CA GLU A 25 17.33 -23.40 -12.23
C GLU A 25 15.92 -22.80 -12.36
N ALA A 26 15.31 -22.85 -13.54
CA ALA A 26 13.91 -22.48 -13.78
C ALA A 26 12.98 -23.68 -13.51
N ASP A 27 13.41 -24.91 -13.82
CA ASP A 27 12.67 -26.13 -13.48
C ASP A 27 12.66 -26.42 -11.97
N GLU A 28 13.62 -25.91 -11.18
CA GLU A 28 13.55 -25.93 -9.71
C GLU A 28 12.73 -24.77 -9.11
N ARG A 29 12.36 -23.74 -9.91
CA ARG A 29 11.45 -22.66 -9.51
C ARG A 29 9.98 -22.95 -9.83
N ASN A 30 9.68 -24.00 -10.58
CA ASN A 30 8.33 -24.55 -10.77
C ASN A 30 7.87 -25.44 -9.60
N ALA A 31 8.35 -25.19 -8.38
CA ALA A 31 7.82 -25.81 -7.19
C ALA A 31 6.67 -24.98 -6.60
N ALA A 32 5.48 -25.03 -7.21
CA ALA A 32 4.21 -24.76 -6.53
C ALA A 32 2.96 -25.09 -7.37
N SER A 33 2.71 -26.38 -7.57
CA SER A 33 1.33 -26.88 -7.63
C SER A 33 1.31 -28.25 -6.98
N ASP A 34 1.68 -28.30 -5.70
CA ASP A 34 1.47 -29.46 -4.82
C ASP A 34 0.01 -29.54 -4.34
N SER A 35 -0.91 -28.78 -4.97
CA SER A 35 -2.32 -28.84 -4.65
C SER A 35 -2.90 -30.18 -5.08
N THR A 36 -3.38 -30.95 -4.10
CA THR A 36 -4.23 -32.13 -4.33
C THR A 36 -5.71 -31.77 -4.46
N LEU A 37 -6.05 -30.47 -4.43
CA LEU A 37 -7.42 -29.98 -4.54
C LEU A 37 -7.81 -29.88 -6.02
N PRO A 38 -9.09 -30.12 -6.36
CA PRO A 38 -9.57 -29.97 -7.72
C PRO A 38 -9.40 -28.52 -8.20
N LYS A 39 -8.98 -28.35 -9.46
CA LYS A 39 -9.02 -27.05 -10.11
C LYS A 39 -10.47 -26.68 -10.37
N HIS A 40 -10.92 -25.60 -9.75
CA HIS A 40 -12.23 -24.99 -10.01
C HIS A 40 -12.02 -23.84 -10.98
N ASN A 41 -11.93 -24.10 -12.29
CA ASN A 41 -11.70 -23.02 -13.25
C ASN A 41 -12.89 -22.90 -14.20
N GLU A 42 -13.64 -21.81 -14.05
CA GLU A 42 -14.21 -21.12 -15.21
C GLU A 42 -13.93 -19.60 -15.18
N ASP A 43 -13.67 -18.94 -14.03
CA ASP A 43 -13.48 -17.48 -13.99
C ASP A 43 -12.38 -16.86 -13.10
N LEU A 44 -11.97 -17.42 -11.94
CA LEU A 44 -10.91 -16.85 -11.08
C LEU A 44 -9.53 -17.49 -11.33
N PRO A 45 -8.43 -16.72 -11.41
CA PRO A 45 -7.14 -17.22 -11.88
C PRO A 45 -6.29 -17.97 -10.83
N LEU A 46 -6.61 -17.88 -9.53
CA LEU A 46 -5.85 -18.60 -8.49
C LEU A 46 -6.46 -19.99 -8.25
N ASP A 47 -5.65 -21.03 -8.45
CA ASP A 47 -6.00 -22.37 -8.00
C ASP A 47 -5.87 -22.47 -6.47
N PRO A 48 -6.80 -23.16 -5.78
CA PRO A 48 -6.71 -23.34 -4.34
C PRO A 48 -5.51 -24.22 -3.98
N ALA A 49 -4.76 -23.81 -2.96
CA ALA A 49 -3.53 -24.48 -2.52
C ALA A 49 -3.66 -25.10 -1.12
N ARG A 50 -4.61 -24.61 -0.32
CA ARG A 50 -4.89 -25.09 1.04
C ARG A 50 -6.39 -25.26 1.24
N GLN A 51 -6.77 -26.03 2.24
CA GLN A 51 -8.17 -26.19 2.66
C GLN A 51 -8.25 -26.25 4.18
N ILE A 52 -9.26 -25.60 4.75
CA ILE A 52 -9.64 -25.74 6.15
C ILE A 52 -11.08 -26.24 6.24
N SER A 53 -11.34 -27.19 7.14
CA SER A 53 -12.69 -27.65 7.45
C SER A 53 -12.93 -27.60 8.96
N PHE A 54 -14.07 -27.04 9.35
CA PHE A 54 -14.50 -26.99 10.75
C PHE A 54 -16.03 -26.92 10.83
N THR A 55 -16.59 -27.39 11.95
CA THR A 55 -18.01 -27.23 12.26
C THR A 55 -18.18 -26.01 13.17
N THR A 56 -19.17 -25.16 12.89
CA THR A 56 -19.47 -23.98 13.71
C THR A 56 -20.96 -23.83 13.99
N THR A 57 -21.26 -23.23 15.15
CA THR A 57 -22.61 -22.78 15.55
C THR A 57 -22.67 -21.26 15.70
N GLU A 58 -21.59 -20.57 15.31
CA GLU A 58 -21.51 -19.12 15.23
C GLU A 58 -20.82 -18.69 13.93
N GLY A 59 -21.23 -17.55 13.38
CA GLY A 59 -20.71 -16.98 12.15
C GLY A 59 -20.64 -15.46 12.19
N THR A 60 -19.84 -14.87 11.32
CA THR A 60 -19.56 -13.44 11.33
C THR A 60 -20.33 -12.72 10.22
N TRP A 61 -21.23 -11.80 10.61
CA TRP A 61 -21.95 -10.90 9.69
C TRP A 61 -22.82 -11.61 8.64
N MET A 62 -23.63 -12.58 9.07
CA MET A 62 -24.43 -13.41 8.15
C MET A 62 -25.75 -12.72 7.77
N SER A 63 -25.94 -12.40 6.49
CA SER A 63 -27.26 -11.97 5.99
C SER A 63 -28.15 -13.18 5.71
N LEU A 64 -29.48 -13.03 5.86
CA LEU A 64 -30.43 -14.11 5.64
C LEU A 64 -31.69 -13.67 4.90
N ASP A 65 -32.37 -14.65 4.30
CA ASP A 65 -33.77 -14.53 3.86
C ASP A 65 -34.57 -15.83 4.12
N ILE A 66 -35.89 -15.74 4.15
CA ILE A 66 -36.83 -16.84 4.45
C ILE A 66 -37.58 -17.24 3.19
N SER A 67 -37.74 -18.54 2.96
CA SER A 67 -38.51 -19.02 1.82
C SER A 67 -39.96 -18.53 1.87
N PRO A 68 -40.63 -18.27 0.73
CA PRO A 68 -42.01 -17.77 0.73
C PRO A 68 -43.03 -18.71 1.40
N ASP A 69 -42.72 -20.00 1.48
CA ASP A 69 -43.54 -20.99 2.20
C ASP A 69 -43.27 -21.05 3.71
N GLY A 70 -42.25 -20.31 4.19
CA GLY A 70 -41.86 -20.16 5.58
C GLY A 70 -41.13 -21.38 6.16
N SER A 71 -40.66 -22.30 5.32
CA SER A 71 -40.08 -23.58 5.77
C SER A 71 -38.56 -23.55 5.95
N THR A 72 -37.83 -22.69 5.23
CA THR A 72 -36.36 -22.64 5.24
C THR A 72 -35.81 -21.23 5.34
N ILE A 73 -34.59 -21.13 5.85
CA ILE A 73 -33.73 -19.93 5.81
C ILE A 73 -32.62 -20.19 4.79
N VAL A 74 -32.31 -19.19 3.96
CA VAL A 74 -31.04 -19.09 3.23
C VAL A 74 -30.16 -18.04 3.89
N PHE A 75 -28.86 -18.27 3.99
CA PHE A 75 -27.93 -17.30 4.58
C PHE A 75 -26.51 -17.44 4.01
N ASP A 76 -25.71 -16.38 4.13
CA ASP A 76 -24.28 -16.42 3.79
C ASP A 76 -23.39 -16.69 5.01
N LEU A 77 -22.29 -17.44 4.80
CA LEU A 77 -21.26 -17.73 5.81
C LEU A 77 -19.92 -17.94 5.12
N MET A 78 -18.91 -17.13 5.46
CA MET A 78 -17.54 -17.19 4.91
C MET A 78 -17.45 -17.15 3.37
N GLY A 79 -18.45 -16.58 2.69
CA GLY A 79 -18.50 -16.50 1.22
C GLY A 79 -19.24 -17.65 0.54
N ASP A 80 -19.84 -18.57 1.30
CA ASP A 80 -20.72 -19.61 0.76
C ASP A 80 -22.17 -19.36 1.19
N LEU A 81 -23.11 -19.81 0.37
CA LEU A 81 -24.55 -19.81 0.69
C LEU A 81 -24.94 -21.13 1.35
N TYR A 82 -25.74 -21.06 2.40
CA TYR A 82 -26.28 -22.21 3.12
C TYR A 82 -27.80 -22.12 3.22
N THR A 83 -28.45 -23.28 3.36
CA THR A 83 -29.87 -23.38 3.70
C THR A 83 -30.11 -24.27 4.90
N MET A 84 -31.13 -23.96 5.70
CA MET A 84 -31.56 -24.78 6.83
C MET A 84 -33.07 -24.64 7.10
N PRO A 85 -33.70 -25.57 7.85
CA PRO A 85 -35.09 -25.40 8.31
C PRO A 85 -35.27 -24.13 9.17
N ILE A 86 -36.44 -23.49 9.09
CA ILE A 86 -36.77 -22.26 9.85
C ILE A 86 -36.68 -22.42 11.37
N ASP A 87 -36.92 -23.64 11.88
CA ASP A 87 -36.82 -23.96 13.30
C ASP A 87 -35.39 -24.29 13.74
N GLY A 88 -34.42 -24.24 12.80
CA GLY A 88 -33.02 -24.49 13.03
C GLY A 88 -32.58 -25.94 12.74
N GLY A 89 -31.27 -26.18 12.89
CA GLY A 89 -30.65 -27.48 12.68
C GLY A 89 -29.35 -27.40 11.89
N LYS A 90 -28.99 -28.52 11.25
CA LYS A 90 -27.78 -28.61 10.42
C LYS A 90 -28.03 -27.95 9.07
N ALA A 91 -27.21 -26.97 8.74
CA ALA A 91 -27.25 -26.25 7.48
C ALA A 91 -26.60 -27.09 6.36
N MET A 92 -27.08 -26.89 5.14
CA MET A 92 -26.57 -27.51 3.92
C MET A 92 -26.00 -26.44 3.00
N PRO A 93 -24.78 -26.61 2.47
CA PRO A 93 -24.22 -25.67 1.51
C PRO A 93 -24.99 -25.72 0.18
N LEU A 94 -25.22 -24.56 -0.41
CA LEU A 94 -25.78 -24.35 -1.75
C LEU A 94 -24.68 -23.95 -2.74
N THR A 95 -23.68 -23.19 -2.27
CA THR A 95 -22.49 -22.83 -3.05
C THR A 95 -21.23 -23.24 -2.29
N GLN A 96 -20.13 -23.42 -3.04
CA GLN A 96 -18.81 -23.80 -2.54
C GLN A 96 -17.73 -23.27 -3.50
N GLY A 97 -16.56 -22.95 -2.97
CA GLY A 97 -15.35 -22.64 -3.73
C GLY A 97 -14.66 -21.37 -3.22
N MET A 98 -13.79 -20.78 -4.04
CA MET A 98 -13.07 -19.55 -3.66
C MET A 98 -13.88 -18.26 -3.84
N ALA A 99 -14.98 -18.31 -4.59
CA ALA A 99 -15.86 -17.16 -4.80
C ALA A 99 -16.48 -16.69 -3.47
N PHE A 100 -16.72 -15.39 -3.34
CA PHE A 100 -17.39 -14.83 -2.17
C PHE A 100 -18.84 -14.50 -2.54
N ASP A 101 -19.76 -15.40 -2.19
CA ASP A 101 -21.21 -15.28 -2.36
C ASP A 101 -21.86 -14.69 -1.10
N ALA A 102 -22.66 -13.64 -1.25
CA ALA A 102 -23.29 -12.94 -0.13
C ALA A 102 -24.65 -12.32 -0.48
N HIS A 103 -25.42 -11.96 0.55
CA HIS A 103 -26.75 -11.33 0.45
C HIS A 103 -27.76 -12.14 -0.38
N PRO A 104 -28.10 -13.38 0.05
CA PRO A 104 -29.10 -14.18 -0.63
C PRO A 104 -30.52 -13.63 -0.37
N THR A 105 -31.37 -13.63 -1.41
CA THR A 105 -32.81 -13.31 -1.31
C THR A 105 -33.64 -14.21 -2.24
N TYR A 106 -34.72 -14.80 -1.72
CA TYR A 106 -35.60 -15.68 -2.47
C TYR A 106 -36.49 -14.92 -3.46
N SER A 107 -36.71 -15.50 -4.63
CA SER A 107 -37.79 -15.06 -5.49
C SER A 107 -39.15 -15.27 -4.79
N PRO A 108 -40.20 -14.49 -5.12
CA PRO A 108 -41.51 -14.63 -4.48
C PRO A 108 -42.18 -16.00 -4.63
N ASP A 109 -41.75 -16.80 -5.61
CA ASP A 109 -42.20 -18.17 -5.81
C ASP A 109 -41.29 -19.23 -5.16
N GLY A 110 -40.17 -18.82 -4.56
CA GLY A 110 -39.20 -19.67 -3.87
C GLY A 110 -38.33 -20.52 -4.80
N SER A 111 -38.47 -20.40 -6.12
CA SER A 111 -37.74 -21.22 -7.09
C SER A 111 -36.31 -20.75 -7.33
N LYS A 112 -35.98 -19.52 -6.96
CA LYS A 112 -34.70 -18.86 -7.26
C LYS A 112 -34.17 -18.09 -6.06
N ILE A 113 -32.85 -17.91 -6.01
CA ILE A 113 -32.15 -17.07 -5.04
C ILE A 113 -31.28 -16.07 -5.79
N LEU A 114 -31.47 -14.77 -5.57
CA LEU A 114 -30.57 -13.71 -6.02
C LEU A 114 -29.46 -13.54 -4.98
N PHE A 115 -28.21 -13.37 -5.43
CA PHE A 115 -27.07 -13.14 -4.56
C PHE A 115 -25.95 -12.37 -5.28
N MET A 116 -24.97 -11.87 -4.54
CA MET A 116 -23.82 -11.12 -5.08
C MET A 116 -22.55 -11.95 -5.00
N SER A 117 -21.87 -12.13 -6.13
CA SER A 117 -20.66 -12.95 -6.23
C SER A 117 -19.57 -12.29 -7.05
N ASP A 118 -18.32 -12.45 -6.61
CA ASP A 118 -17.11 -11.97 -7.29
C ASP A 118 -16.45 -13.05 -8.17
N ARG A 119 -17.13 -14.18 -8.40
CA ARG A 119 -16.60 -15.30 -9.19
C ARG A 119 -16.08 -14.90 -10.57
N SER A 120 -16.68 -13.90 -11.22
CA SER A 120 -16.21 -13.36 -12.52
C SER A 120 -15.07 -12.34 -12.42
N GLY A 121 -14.56 -12.10 -11.20
CA GLY A 121 -13.47 -11.17 -10.88
C GLY A 121 -13.93 -9.90 -10.15
N SER A 122 -15.10 -9.36 -10.52
CA SER A 122 -15.76 -8.26 -9.83
C SER A 122 -17.12 -8.71 -9.31
N GLU A 123 -17.61 -8.06 -8.25
CA GLU A 123 -18.90 -8.38 -7.66
C GLU A 123 -20.02 -8.11 -8.66
N ASN A 124 -20.78 -9.15 -8.98
CA ASN A 124 -21.91 -9.13 -9.91
C ASN A 124 -23.14 -9.77 -9.27
N ALA A 125 -24.32 -9.49 -9.81
CA ALA A 125 -25.57 -10.14 -9.42
C ALA A 125 -25.70 -11.50 -10.12
N TRP A 126 -26.10 -12.52 -9.36
CA TRP A 126 -26.27 -13.89 -9.82
C TRP A 126 -27.59 -14.45 -9.32
N ILE A 127 -28.17 -15.38 -10.08
CA ILE A 127 -29.36 -16.12 -9.68
C ILE A 127 -29.02 -17.60 -9.59
N LEU A 128 -29.32 -18.23 -8.46
CA LEU A 128 -29.27 -19.68 -8.24
C LEU A 128 -30.68 -20.27 -8.41
N ASP A 129 -30.82 -21.33 -9.18
CA ASP A 129 -32.04 -22.13 -9.24
C ASP A 129 -32.06 -23.16 -8.11
N VAL A 130 -33.09 -23.13 -7.26
CA VAL A 130 -33.14 -23.91 -6.01
C VAL A 130 -33.30 -25.41 -6.27
N GLU A 131 -33.89 -25.81 -7.40
CA GLU A 131 -34.08 -27.22 -7.74
C GLU A 131 -32.81 -27.83 -8.34
N THR A 132 -32.14 -27.09 -9.23
CA THR A 132 -30.97 -27.61 -9.98
C THR A 132 -29.62 -27.24 -9.38
N ASN A 133 -29.57 -26.24 -8.49
CA ASN A 133 -28.35 -25.55 -8.02
C ASN A 133 -27.52 -24.90 -9.14
N GLU A 134 -28.09 -24.70 -10.33
CA GLU A 134 -27.41 -23.98 -11.42
C GLU A 134 -27.44 -22.46 -11.17
N THR A 135 -26.35 -21.78 -11.48
CA THR A 135 -26.23 -20.32 -11.30
C THR A 135 -26.13 -19.59 -12.64
N THR A 136 -26.83 -18.47 -12.77
CA THR A 136 -26.80 -17.59 -13.95
C THR A 136 -26.27 -16.20 -13.58
N GLN A 137 -25.30 -15.69 -14.33
CA GLN A 137 -24.79 -14.32 -14.17
C GLN A 137 -25.78 -13.32 -14.76
N MET A 138 -26.23 -12.37 -13.95
CA MET A 138 -27.21 -11.37 -14.38
C MET A 138 -26.58 -10.04 -14.80
N THR A 139 -25.37 -9.76 -14.33
CA THR A 139 -24.63 -8.54 -14.63
C THR A 139 -23.18 -8.84 -14.99
N GLN A 140 -22.60 -8.06 -15.89
CA GLN A 140 -21.21 -8.23 -16.34
C GLN A 140 -20.44 -6.91 -16.17
N SER A 141 -20.11 -6.60 -14.92
CA SER A 141 -19.22 -5.50 -14.56
C SER A 141 -17.81 -6.01 -14.31
N ASN A 142 -16.80 -5.25 -14.75
CA ASN A 142 -15.38 -5.54 -14.52
C ASN A 142 -14.70 -4.50 -13.62
N ASP A 143 -15.40 -3.42 -13.26
CA ASP A 143 -14.79 -2.28 -12.59
C ASP A 143 -15.71 -1.58 -11.57
N GLU A 144 -17.02 -1.82 -11.63
CA GLU A 144 -17.98 -1.53 -10.55
C GLU A 144 -18.38 -2.84 -9.86
N GLY A 145 -18.79 -2.76 -8.59
CA GLY A 145 -19.31 -3.90 -7.84
C GLY A 145 -20.81 -3.78 -7.53
N MET A 146 -21.38 -4.90 -7.09
CA MET A 146 -22.74 -5.01 -6.55
C MET A 146 -22.67 -5.51 -5.11
N ILE A 147 -23.43 -4.91 -4.20
CA ILE A 147 -23.34 -5.29 -2.77
C ILE A 147 -24.58 -5.99 -2.22
N ASN A 148 -25.79 -5.58 -2.63
CA ASN A 148 -27.04 -6.22 -2.23
C ASN A 148 -28.18 -5.91 -3.21
N GLY A 149 -29.28 -6.65 -3.08
CA GLY A 149 -30.45 -6.54 -3.94
C GLY A 149 -31.69 -7.22 -3.35
N ASP A 150 -32.83 -7.00 -4.00
CA ASP A 150 -34.14 -7.52 -3.59
C ASP A 150 -35.05 -7.77 -4.79
N TRP A 151 -36.04 -8.66 -4.64
CA TRP A 151 -37.00 -9.04 -5.67
C TRP A 151 -38.26 -8.19 -5.63
N SER A 152 -38.80 -7.86 -6.82
CA SER A 152 -40.15 -7.28 -6.87
C SER A 152 -41.20 -8.31 -6.42
N PRO A 153 -42.32 -7.92 -5.80
CA PRO A 153 -43.33 -8.86 -5.31
C PRO A 153 -43.95 -9.79 -6.36
N ASN A 154 -43.93 -9.39 -7.64
CA ASN A 154 -44.38 -10.23 -8.76
C ASN A 154 -43.28 -11.15 -9.31
N GLY A 155 -42.02 -10.97 -8.91
CA GLY A 155 -40.87 -11.80 -9.28
C GLY A 155 -40.32 -11.57 -10.69
N ASP A 156 -40.83 -10.60 -11.46
CA ASP A 156 -40.34 -10.31 -12.81
C ASP A 156 -39.07 -9.43 -12.80
N LEU A 157 -38.91 -8.61 -11.75
CA LEU A 157 -37.82 -7.65 -11.61
C LEU A 157 -37.03 -7.90 -10.32
N PHE A 158 -35.80 -7.44 -10.30
CA PHE A 158 -35.01 -7.28 -9.08
C PHE A 158 -34.25 -5.96 -9.11
N VAL A 159 -33.92 -5.42 -7.94
CA VAL A 159 -33.11 -4.22 -7.78
C VAL A 159 -31.77 -4.57 -7.18
N VAL A 160 -30.70 -3.91 -7.61
CA VAL A 160 -29.34 -4.05 -7.04
C VAL A 160 -28.70 -2.70 -6.76
N ALA A 161 -27.90 -2.64 -5.70
CA ALA A 161 -27.01 -1.54 -5.42
C ALA A 161 -25.67 -1.72 -6.17
N LYS A 162 -25.43 -0.89 -7.18
CA LYS A 162 -24.29 -0.96 -8.12
C LYS A 162 -23.38 0.27 -7.99
N GLY A 163 -22.06 0.09 -7.94
CA GLY A 163 -21.08 1.18 -7.97
C GLY A 163 -19.72 0.81 -7.36
N ARG A 164 -18.90 1.81 -7.01
CA ARG A 164 -17.62 1.62 -6.29
C ARG A 164 -17.69 2.10 -4.84
N ARG A 165 -17.69 3.44 -4.63
CA ARG A 165 -17.79 4.05 -3.29
C ARG A 165 -19.20 4.55 -2.97
N ASN A 166 -19.86 5.13 -3.97
CA ASN A 166 -21.23 5.63 -3.91
C ASN A 166 -22.13 4.74 -4.77
N PHE A 167 -22.66 3.67 -4.17
CA PHE A 167 -23.56 2.73 -4.83
C PHE A 167 -24.90 3.39 -5.19
N LYS A 168 -25.50 2.95 -6.28
CA LYS A 168 -26.71 3.46 -6.92
C LYS A 168 -27.67 2.33 -7.23
N LEU A 169 -28.97 2.58 -7.16
CA LEU A 169 -29.96 1.53 -7.38
C LEU A 169 -30.26 1.36 -8.86
N HIS A 170 -30.20 0.11 -9.32
CA HIS A 170 -30.53 -0.29 -10.68
C HIS A 170 -31.55 -1.42 -10.65
N ILE A 171 -32.61 -1.30 -11.45
CA ILE A 171 -33.61 -2.34 -11.63
C ILE A 171 -33.30 -3.16 -12.87
N MET A 172 -33.52 -4.48 -12.79
CA MET A 172 -33.22 -5.44 -13.85
C MET A 172 -34.37 -6.45 -13.97
N HIS A 173 -34.48 -7.08 -15.13
CA HIS A 173 -35.46 -8.15 -15.36
C HIS A 173 -34.81 -9.51 -15.06
N ARG A 174 -35.59 -10.45 -14.50
CA ARG A 174 -35.10 -11.78 -14.11
C ARG A 174 -34.50 -12.61 -15.25
N ASP A 175 -34.93 -12.32 -16.48
CA ASP A 175 -34.48 -13.01 -17.71
C ASP A 175 -33.30 -12.27 -18.38
N GLY A 176 -32.74 -11.24 -17.75
CA GLY A 176 -31.57 -10.48 -18.21
C GLY A 176 -31.87 -9.12 -18.85
N GLY A 177 -30.84 -8.53 -19.47
CA GLY A 177 -30.85 -7.18 -20.05
C GLY A 177 -29.97 -6.19 -19.28
N GLN A 178 -29.74 -4.99 -19.82
CA GLN A 178 -28.83 -4.00 -19.20
C GLN A 178 -29.40 -3.34 -17.92
N GLY A 179 -30.71 -3.46 -17.68
CA GLY A 179 -31.40 -2.80 -16.57
C GLY A 179 -31.56 -1.29 -16.77
N ALA A 180 -32.03 -0.60 -15.73
CA ALA A 180 -32.19 0.86 -15.68
C ALA A 180 -31.84 1.40 -14.29
N ALA A 181 -31.12 2.52 -14.24
CA ALA A 181 -30.88 3.23 -12.99
C ALA A 181 -32.20 3.85 -12.49
N VAL A 182 -32.55 3.57 -11.23
CA VAL A 182 -33.72 4.16 -10.55
C VAL A 182 -33.29 5.19 -9.50
N VAL A 183 -32.07 5.08 -8.96
CA VAL A 183 -31.48 6.11 -8.09
C VAL A 183 -30.05 6.40 -8.53
N ASP A 184 -29.86 7.45 -9.33
CA ASP A 184 -28.56 7.87 -9.88
C ASP A 184 -28.04 9.20 -9.29
N GLU A 185 -28.92 10.18 -9.07
CA GLU A 185 -28.60 11.53 -8.59
C GLU A 185 -28.99 11.79 -7.12
N PRO A 186 -28.29 12.71 -6.41
CA PRO A 186 -27.07 13.39 -6.83
C PRO A 186 -25.85 12.46 -6.88
N SER A 187 -24.80 12.80 -7.64
CA SER A 187 -23.57 11.98 -7.74
C SER A 187 -22.94 11.56 -6.41
N ASN A 188 -23.04 12.39 -5.35
CA ASN A 188 -22.53 12.10 -4.01
C ASN A 188 -23.47 11.23 -3.13
N LEU A 189 -24.65 10.84 -3.62
CA LEU A 189 -25.58 9.94 -2.93
C LEU A 189 -25.07 8.51 -2.96
N LYS A 190 -25.13 7.81 -1.83
CA LYS A 190 -25.00 6.36 -1.73
C LYS A 190 -26.36 5.77 -1.35
N ALA A 191 -26.80 4.78 -2.12
CA ALA A 191 -28.05 4.05 -1.95
C ALA A 191 -27.74 2.54 -1.93
N ILE A 192 -28.02 1.89 -0.81
CA ILE A 192 -27.76 0.47 -0.54
C ILE A 192 -28.92 -0.12 0.26
N ASP A 193 -28.92 -1.44 0.50
CA ASP A 193 -29.98 -2.15 1.22
C ASP A 193 -31.37 -1.87 0.62
N PRO A 194 -31.56 -2.07 -0.70
CA PRO A 194 -32.85 -1.80 -1.32
C PRO A 194 -33.88 -2.86 -0.91
N GLU A 195 -35.13 -2.43 -0.73
CA GLU A 195 -36.26 -3.25 -0.30
C GLU A 195 -37.52 -2.79 -1.04
N PHE A 196 -38.20 -3.68 -1.75
CA PHE A 196 -39.49 -3.36 -2.38
C PHE A 196 -40.59 -3.20 -1.33
N SER A 197 -41.51 -2.26 -1.56
CA SER A 197 -42.79 -2.25 -0.85
C SER A 197 -43.61 -3.49 -1.20
N ALA A 198 -44.46 -3.96 -0.28
CA ALA A 198 -45.38 -5.09 -0.52
C ALA A 198 -46.25 -4.94 -1.79
N GLU A 199 -46.66 -3.71 -2.13
CA GLU A 199 -47.44 -3.41 -3.34
C GLU A 199 -46.59 -3.35 -4.63
N GLY A 200 -45.27 -3.32 -4.51
CA GLY A 200 -44.33 -3.19 -5.63
C GLY A 200 -44.28 -1.80 -6.28
N ASP A 201 -44.85 -0.76 -5.66
CA ASP A 201 -44.90 0.61 -6.19
C ASP A 201 -43.72 1.50 -5.73
N LYS A 202 -42.98 1.07 -4.70
CA LYS A 202 -41.86 1.81 -4.11
C LYS A 202 -40.66 0.91 -3.80
N ILE A 203 -39.49 1.54 -3.72
CA ILE A 203 -38.26 0.94 -3.19
C ILE A 203 -37.79 1.80 -2.01
N TYR A 204 -37.65 1.20 -0.85
CA TYR A 204 -37.00 1.78 0.33
C TYR A 204 -35.52 1.39 0.34
N TYR A 205 -34.66 2.25 0.88
CA TYR A 205 -33.22 1.95 0.89
C TYR A 205 -32.44 2.74 1.94
N SER A 206 -31.30 2.23 2.37
CA SER A 206 -30.30 2.96 3.16
C SER A 206 -29.66 4.08 2.32
N ARG A 207 -29.94 5.32 2.71
CA ARG A 207 -29.57 6.57 2.04
C ARG A 207 -28.49 7.32 2.82
N ARG A 208 -27.33 7.55 2.19
CA ARG A 208 -26.23 8.37 2.72
C ARG A 208 -25.82 9.45 1.70
N SER A 209 -25.52 10.65 2.16
CA SER A 209 -24.94 11.71 1.32
C SER A 209 -23.47 11.92 1.65
N GLY A 210 -22.61 11.88 0.63
CA GLY A 210 -21.16 11.84 0.79
C GLY A 210 -20.63 10.41 0.99
N GLY A 211 -19.34 10.21 0.75
CA GLY A 211 -18.67 8.95 1.06
C GLY A 211 -18.44 8.78 2.57
N TRP A 212 -17.81 7.65 2.95
CA TRP A 212 -17.28 7.45 4.30
C TRP A 212 -16.34 8.60 4.70
N ASN A 213 -16.33 8.96 5.99
CA ASN A 213 -15.39 9.92 6.56
C ASN A 213 -14.97 9.47 7.97
N TYR A 214 -13.70 9.71 8.32
CA TYR A 214 -13.20 9.46 9.68
C TYR A 214 -13.89 10.38 10.68
N ASN A 215 -13.88 9.98 11.96
CA ASN A 215 -14.42 10.79 13.06
C ASN A 215 -15.86 11.26 12.76
N ALA A 216 -16.68 10.32 12.29
CA ALA A 216 -17.97 10.60 11.67
C ALA A 216 -18.95 11.33 12.61
N GLN A 217 -19.77 12.21 12.02
CA GLN A 217 -20.80 12.95 12.73
C GLN A 217 -22.17 12.43 12.35
N PHE A 218 -23.05 12.21 13.32
CA PHE A 218 -24.35 11.63 13.06
C PHE A 218 -25.43 12.65 12.63
N PRO A 219 -26.39 12.24 11.79
CA PRO A 219 -26.53 10.90 11.18
C PRO A 219 -25.64 10.66 9.97
N GLN A 220 -25.28 9.39 9.75
CA GLN A 220 -24.60 8.91 8.55
C GLN A 220 -25.59 8.37 7.51
N TYR A 221 -26.63 7.67 7.95
CA TYR A 221 -27.65 7.07 7.09
C TYR A 221 -29.07 7.52 7.45
N THR A 222 -29.91 7.55 6.43
CA THR A 222 -31.36 7.81 6.49
C THR A 222 -32.05 6.73 5.67
N ILE A 223 -33.38 6.58 5.77
CA ILE A 223 -34.12 5.73 4.83
C ILE A 223 -34.62 6.61 3.69
N GLY A 224 -34.19 6.30 2.47
CA GLY A 224 -34.71 6.87 1.23
C GLY A 224 -35.94 6.09 0.73
N MET A 225 -36.73 6.75 -0.11
CA MET A 225 -37.83 6.13 -0.84
C MET A 225 -37.79 6.57 -2.29
N TYR A 226 -37.88 5.62 -3.20
CA TYR A 226 -38.06 5.83 -4.63
C TYR A 226 -39.43 5.32 -5.07
N ASN A 227 -40.22 6.16 -5.74
CA ASN A 227 -41.51 5.79 -6.30
C ASN A 227 -41.36 5.34 -7.75
N LEU A 228 -41.75 4.11 -8.06
CA LEU A 228 -41.57 3.50 -9.39
C LEU A 228 -42.54 4.05 -10.45
N GLU A 229 -43.68 4.62 -10.03
CA GLU A 229 -44.65 5.23 -10.95
C GLU A 229 -44.26 6.66 -11.34
N THR A 230 -43.77 7.46 -10.38
CA THR A 230 -43.50 8.90 -10.58
C THR A 230 -42.03 9.22 -10.81
N GLY A 231 -41.11 8.31 -10.43
CA GLY A 231 -39.67 8.57 -10.40
C GLY A 231 -39.23 9.47 -9.24
N GLU A 232 -40.11 9.76 -8.28
CA GLU A 232 -39.80 10.63 -7.15
C GLU A 232 -38.85 9.93 -6.17
N ASN A 233 -37.71 10.58 -5.90
CA ASN A 233 -36.73 10.16 -4.91
C ASN A 233 -36.73 11.12 -3.70
N SER A 234 -37.00 10.62 -2.50
CA SER A 234 -37.09 11.43 -1.28
C SER A 234 -36.43 10.76 -0.07
N THR A 235 -36.28 11.51 1.03
CA THR A 235 -35.92 10.96 2.34
C THR A 235 -37.20 10.65 3.10
N MET A 236 -37.42 9.39 3.45
CA MET A 236 -38.58 8.93 4.20
C MET A 236 -38.38 9.09 5.71
N LEU A 237 -37.22 8.67 6.22
CA LEU A 237 -36.93 8.64 7.66
C LEU A 237 -35.52 9.12 7.97
N SER A 238 -35.38 9.99 8.96
CA SER A 238 -34.09 10.45 9.49
C SER A 238 -34.17 10.61 11.01
N ARG A 239 -33.07 10.33 11.70
CA ARG A 239 -32.92 10.40 13.16
C ARG A 239 -31.45 10.58 13.52
N TYR A 240 -31.17 10.97 14.76
CA TYR A 240 -29.80 11.22 15.20
C TYR A 240 -28.89 10.00 14.98
N GLY A 241 -29.17 8.82 15.57
CA GLY A 241 -28.34 7.62 15.42
C GLY A 241 -28.44 6.89 14.07
N SER A 242 -28.79 7.60 13.00
CA SER A 242 -29.09 7.09 11.65
C SER A 242 -30.31 6.15 11.58
N ALA A 243 -30.82 5.93 10.37
CA ALA A 243 -31.80 4.88 10.05
C ALA A 243 -31.33 4.13 8.81
N PHE A 244 -31.29 2.79 8.86
CA PHE A 244 -30.68 1.96 7.83
C PHE A 244 -31.27 0.55 7.81
N THR A 245 -30.99 -0.18 6.73
CA THR A 245 -31.41 -1.57 6.46
C THR A 245 -32.92 -1.72 6.65
N PRO A 246 -33.74 -1.05 5.82
CA PRO A 246 -35.19 -1.20 5.88
C PRO A 246 -35.58 -2.62 5.46
N THR A 247 -36.52 -3.21 6.19
CA THR A 247 -37.09 -4.53 5.88
C THR A 247 -38.60 -4.45 6.02
N MET A 248 -39.34 -4.84 4.97
CA MET A 248 -40.79 -4.72 4.91
C MET A 248 -41.48 -6.02 5.30
N SER A 249 -42.60 -5.92 6.02
CA SER A 249 -43.47 -7.08 6.22
C SER A 249 -44.20 -7.43 4.91
N PRO A 250 -44.43 -8.72 4.62
CA PRO A 250 -45.17 -9.17 3.43
C PRO A 250 -46.56 -8.54 3.28
N ASP A 251 -47.24 -8.22 4.40
CA ASP A 251 -48.54 -7.53 4.40
C ASP A 251 -48.45 -6.00 4.25
N GLY A 252 -47.24 -5.43 4.16
CA GLY A 252 -46.97 -4.00 4.02
C GLY A 252 -47.25 -3.16 5.26
N LYS A 253 -47.72 -3.75 6.36
CA LYS A 253 -48.18 -3.03 7.56
C LYS A 253 -47.03 -2.52 8.43
N TYR A 254 -45.89 -3.20 8.42
CA TYR A 254 -44.76 -2.89 9.27
C TYR A 254 -43.46 -2.77 8.46
N MET A 255 -42.57 -1.89 8.91
CA MET A 255 -41.17 -1.84 8.51
C MET A 255 -40.31 -2.01 9.76
N VAL A 256 -39.26 -2.82 9.69
CA VAL A 256 -38.17 -2.83 10.68
C VAL A 256 -36.94 -2.17 10.07
N TYR A 257 -36.20 -1.41 10.87
CA TYR A 257 -34.92 -0.83 10.47
C TYR A 257 -33.99 -0.67 11.69
N GLY A 258 -32.69 -0.57 11.42
CA GLY A 258 -31.65 -0.36 12.42
C GLY A 258 -31.42 1.12 12.75
N THR A 259 -31.06 1.39 14.00
CA THR A 259 -30.65 2.72 14.49
C THR A 259 -29.81 2.63 15.74
N ARG A 260 -29.00 3.67 16.04
CA ARG A 260 -28.33 3.80 17.33
C ARG A 260 -29.15 4.62 18.34
N PHE A 261 -29.18 4.15 19.58
CA PHE A 261 -29.46 4.97 20.76
C PHE A 261 -28.20 5.01 21.60
N GLU A 262 -27.68 6.23 21.82
CA GLU A 262 -26.33 6.45 22.33
C GLU A 262 -25.30 5.67 21.48
N THR A 263 -24.55 4.76 22.09
CA THR A 263 -23.47 4.01 21.46
C THR A 263 -23.84 2.56 21.18
N GLU A 264 -25.12 2.19 21.21
CA GLU A 264 -25.56 0.83 20.86
C GLU A 264 -26.59 0.85 19.73
N THR A 265 -26.54 -0.20 18.91
CA THR A 265 -27.47 -0.42 17.80
C THR A 265 -28.73 -1.12 18.32
N GLY A 266 -29.89 -0.82 17.74
CA GLY A 266 -31.17 -1.48 18.00
C GLY A 266 -32.04 -1.55 16.76
N LEU A 267 -33.04 -2.41 16.80
CA LEU A 267 -34.05 -2.57 15.76
C LEU A 267 -35.35 -1.89 16.20
N VAL A 268 -35.92 -1.07 15.33
CA VAL A 268 -37.18 -0.36 15.57
C VAL A 268 -38.22 -0.84 14.58
N ARG A 269 -39.40 -1.19 15.09
CA ARG A 269 -40.59 -1.47 14.29
C ARG A 269 -41.35 -0.16 14.08
N ARG A 270 -41.75 0.10 12.83
CA ARG A 270 -42.62 1.19 12.42
C ARG A 270 -43.90 0.64 11.80
N ASN A 271 -45.05 1.11 12.25
CA ASN A 271 -46.31 0.88 11.55
C ASN A 271 -46.42 1.84 10.36
N MET A 272 -46.66 1.30 9.17
CA MET A 272 -46.58 2.05 7.91
C MET A 272 -47.81 2.93 7.66
N ASP A 273 -48.96 2.59 8.24
CA ASP A 273 -50.19 3.38 8.12
C ASP A 273 -50.20 4.61 9.04
N THR A 274 -49.76 4.42 10.29
CA THR A 274 -49.87 5.43 11.36
C THR A 274 -48.56 6.18 11.60
N GLY A 275 -47.43 5.57 11.23
CA GLY A 275 -46.10 6.05 11.56
C GLY A 275 -45.68 5.85 13.02
N GLU A 276 -46.45 5.10 13.81
CA GLU A 276 -46.10 4.71 15.19
C GLU A 276 -44.83 3.84 15.20
N GLU A 277 -43.94 4.09 16.16
CA GLU A 277 -42.67 3.38 16.29
C GLU A 277 -42.47 2.84 17.70
N SER A 278 -41.88 1.65 17.80
CA SER A 278 -41.49 1.02 19.05
C SER A 278 -40.17 0.26 18.88
N TRP A 279 -39.29 0.30 19.89
CA TRP A 279 -38.13 -0.58 19.95
C TRP A 279 -38.59 -2.04 19.91
N LEU A 280 -38.07 -2.80 18.96
CA LEU A 280 -38.34 -4.22 18.83
C LEU A 280 -37.28 -5.04 19.59
N VAL A 281 -36.00 -4.72 19.38
CA VAL A 281 -34.87 -5.34 20.09
C VAL A 281 -33.79 -4.27 20.35
N TYR A 282 -33.31 -4.17 21.58
CA TYR A 282 -32.19 -3.29 21.94
C TYR A 282 -31.46 -3.80 23.21
N PRO A 283 -30.11 -3.83 23.21
CA PRO A 283 -29.24 -3.62 22.06
C PRO A 283 -29.14 -4.87 21.16
N VAL A 284 -28.78 -4.65 19.89
CA VAL A 284 -28.28 -5.67 18.96
C VAL A 284 -26.79 -5.43 18.68
N GLN A 285 -26.17 -6.25 17.84
CA GLN A 285 -24.76 -6.17 17.45
C GLN A 285 -24.51 -4.82 16.77
N ARG A 286 -23.27 -4.35 16.86
CA ARG A 286 -22.86 -3.06 16.29
C ARG A 286 -23.00 -3.06 14.76
N ASP A 287 -23.65 -2.02 14.24
CA ASP A 287 -23.76 -1.74 12.80
C ASP A 287 -22.46 -1.20 12.17
N ASP A 288 -22.39 -1.20 10.84
CA ASP A 288 -21.26 -0.72 10.03
C ASP A 288 -21.48 0.68 9.42
N GLN A 289 -22.30 1.53 10.07
CA GLN A 289 -22.70 2.83 9.48
C GLN A 289 -21.57 3.84 9.31
N GLU A 290 -20.43 3.62 9.98
CA GLU A 290 -19.25 4.50 9.96
C GLU A 290 -18.16 4.02 8.96
N SER A 291 -18.40 2.92 8.24
CA SER A 291 -17.49 2.37 7.24
C SER A 291 -18.09 2.40 5.84
N GLN A 292 -17.62 1.52 4.94
CA GLN A 292 -18.19 1.38 3.60
C GLN A 292 -19.44 0.49 3.55
N ALA A 293 -19.82 -0.28 4.58
CA ALA A 293 -21.05 -1.07 4.57
C ALA A 293 -21.19 -1.95 3.29
N THR A 294 -20.09 -2.60 2.88
CA THR A 294 -20.03 -3.41 1.65
C THR A 294 -20.76 -4.74 1.78
N LEU A 295 -21.16 -5.12 3.00
CA LEU A 295 -22.09 -6.21 3.30
C LEU A 295 -23.38 -5.67 3.98
N GLY A 296 -23.84 -4.48 3.55
CA GLY A 296 -24.96 -3.76 4.16
C GLY A 296 -24.58 -3.04 5.46
N VAL A 297 -25.44 -2.11 5.91
CA VAL A 297 -25.17 -1.36 7.18
C VAL A 297 -25.40 -2.26 8.41
N TYR A 298 -26.34 -3.19 8.30
CA TYR A 298 -26.59 -4.30 9.20
C TYR A 298 -26.83 -5.55 8.35
N PRO A 299 -26.54 -6.77 8.83
CA PRO A 299 -26.84 -7.99 8.08
C PRO A 299 -28.31 -8.06 7.66
N GLY A 300 -28.56 -8.60 6.47
CA GLY A 300 -29.92 -8.78 5.94
C GLY A 300 -30.81 -9.57 6.91
N MET A 301 -32.04 -9.10 7.07
CA MET A 301 -33.05 -9.68 7.96
C MET A 301 -34.34 -9.87 7.18
N SER A 302 -35.22 -10.77 7.64
CA SER A 302 -36.42 -11.13 6.89
C SER A 302 -37.60 -11.39 7.83
N PHE A 303 -38.80 -11.04 7.37
CA PHE A 303 -40.04 -11.35 8.06
C PHE A 303 -40.48 -12.79 7.74
N THR A 304 -41.11 -13.45 8.69
CA THR A 304 -41.85 -14.67 8.37
C THR A 304 -43.01 -14.34 7.40
N PRO A 305 -43.39 -15.26 6.48
CA PRO A 305 -44.44 -14.97 5.48
C PRO A 305 -45.80 -14.55 6.05
N ASP A 306 -46.08 -14.90 7.31
CA ASP A 306 -47.28 -14.49 8.05
C ASP A 306 -47.21 -13.06 8.64
N SER A 307 -46.07 -12.37 8.49
CA SER A 307 -45.78 -11.05 9.06
C SER A 307 -45.77 -11.01 10.60
N GLU A 308 -45.75 -12.16 11.29
CA GLU A 308 -45.83 -12.22 12.76
C GLU A 308 -44.47 -12.11 13.45
N HIS A 309 -43.38 -12.48 12.77
CA HIS A 309 -42.03 -12.48 13.34
C HIS A 309 -41.00 -11.85 12.40
N LEU A 310 -39.94 -11.31 13.00
CA LEU A 310 -38.71 -10.95 12.31
C LEU A 310 -37.62 -11.99 12.66
N VAL A 311 -36.86 -12.44 11.67
CA VAL A 311 -35.64 -13.21 11.85
C VAL A 311 -34.44 -12.35 11.48
N PHE A 312 -33.45 -12.28 12.37
CA PHE A 312 -32.28 -11.40 12.24
C PHE A 312 -31.02 -12.04 12.81
N PHE A 313 -29.86 -11.58 12.35
CA PHE A 313 -28.55 -11.97 12.87
C PHE A 313 -28.21 -11.22 14.16
N GLN A 314 -27.72 -11.95 15.16
CA GLN A 314 -27.26 -11.40 16.44
C GLN A 314 -26.37 -12.41 17.17
N LYS A 315 -25.28 -11.94 17.81
CA LYS A 315 -24.42 -12.78 18.68
C LYS A 315 -23.93 -14.05 17.97
N GLY A 316 -23.54 -13.91 16.71
CA GLY A 316 -23.00 -15.00 15.91
C GLY A 316 -24.04 -15.96 15.33
N GLY A 317 -25.35 -15.76 15.56
CA GLY A 317 -26.38 -16.65 15.03
C GLY A 317 -27.70 -15.96 14.73
N PHE A 318 -28.73 -16.76 14.48
CA PHE A 318 -30.05 -16.26 14.08
C PHE A 318 -31.03 -16.22 15.23
N TRP A 319 -31.85 -15.18 15.26
CA TRP A 319 -32.84 -14.93 16.31
C TRP A 319 -34.17 -14.57 15.70
N ARG A 320 -35.25 -15.05 16.31
CA ARG A 320 -36.63 -14.73 15.94
C ARG A 320 -37.26 -13.88 17.03
N VAL A 321 -37.94 -12.79 16.66
CA VAL A 321 -38.67 -11.93 17.59
C VAL A 321 -40.11 -11.68 17.10
N PRO A 322 -41.12 -11.76 17.97
CA PRO A 322 -42.49 -11.38 17.60
C PRO A 322 -42.60 -9.90 17.28
N ILE A 323 -43.28 -9.56 16.18
CA ILE A 323 -43.45 -8.17 15.73
C ILE A 323 -44.24 -7.35 16.74
N GLU A 324 -45.19 -7.93 17.46
CA GLU A 324 -45.93 -7.25 18.54
C GLU A 324 -45.10 -6.99 19.81
N GLY A 325 -43.84 -7.42 19.84
CA GLY A 325 -42.92 -7.28 20.97
C GLY A 325 -42.87 -8.53 21.85
N GLY A 326 -41.72 -8.75 22.47
CA GLY A 326 -41.44 -9.94 23.30
C GLY A 326 -39.94 -10.24 23.36
N GLU A 327 -39.58 -11.29 24.07
CA GLU A 327 -38.18 -11.75 24.13
C GLU A 327 -37.79 -12.47 22.82
N PRO A 328 -36.67 -12.09 22.19
CA PRO A 328 -36.13 -12.84 21.06
C PRO A 328 -35.74 -14.28 21.45
N THR A 329 -35.99 -15.23 20.56
CA THR A 329 -35.61 -16.64 20.72
C THR A 329 -34.56 -17.02 19.69
N GLN A 330 -33.47 -17.65 20.12
CA GLN A 330 -32.44 -18.14 19.22
C GLN A 330 -32.96 -19.28 18.34
N ILE A 331 -32.62 -19.23 17.05
CA ILE A 331 -32.77 -20.33 16.10
C ILE A 331 -31.41 -21.06 16.07
N PRO A 332 -31.33 -22.30 16.55
CA PRO A 332 -30.06 -23.02 16.56
C PRO A 332 -29.62 -23.34 15.14
N PHE A 333 -28.35 -23.10 14.82
CA PHE A 333 -27.77 -23.56 13.56
C PHE A 333 -26.41 -24.23 13.81
N GLU A 334 -26.08 -25.16 12.94
CA GLU A 334 -24.77 -25.82 12.86
C GLU A 334 -24.39 -25.92 11.38
N ALA A 335 -23.22 -25.46 10.99
CA ALA A 335 -22.72 -25.55 9.62
C ALA A 335 -21.36 -26.25 9.59
N ASP A 336 -21.17 -27.16 8.62
CA ASP A 336 -19.85 -27.69 8.28
C ASP A 336 -19.24 -26.80 7.21
N VAL A 337 -18.26 -25.99 7.60
CA VAL A 337 -17.53 -25.08 6.72
C VAL A 337 -16.36 -25.83 6.11
N THR A 338 -16.20 -25.73 4.78
CA THR A 338 -15.01 -26.19 4.07
C THR A 338 -14.58 -25.09 3.12
N LEU A 339 -13.49 -24.40 3.46
CA LEU A 339 -12.98 -23.28 2.68
C LEU A 339 -11.74 -23.67 1.91
N GLU A 340 -11.74 -23.35 0.63
CA GLU A 340 -10.59 -23.40 -0.24
C GLU A 340 -9.81 -22.08 -0.14
N LEU A 341 -8.49 -22.18 0.03
CA LEU A 341 -7.64 -21.05 0.37
C LEU A 341 -6.43 -20.99 -0.56
N GLY A 342 -5.93 -19.77 -0.76
CA GLY A 342 -4.68 -19.52 -1.48
C GLY A 342 -3.43 -20.08 -0.77
N PRO A 343 -2.23 -19.85 -1.32
CA PRO A 343 -0.99 -20.44 -0.83
C PRO A 343 -0.61 -19.99 0.58
N ASP A 344 0.29 -20.72 1.23
CA ASP A 344 0.99 -20.25 2.43
C ASP A 344 2.07 -19.26 1.99
N MET A 345 2.02 -18.05 2.54
CA MET A 345 2.91 -16.94 2.18
C MET A 345 3.96 -16.68 3.27
N THR A 346 4.14 -17.64 4.20
CA THR A 346 5.13 -17.51 5.28
C THR A 346 6.54 -17.72 4.74
N PHE A 347 7.29 -16.63 4.58
CA PHE A 347 8.71 -16.65 4.23
C PHE A 347 9.59 -16.17 5.40
N LYS A 348 10.85 -16.63 5.44
CA LYS A 348 11.84 -16.19 6.43
C LYS A 348 12.94 -15.38 5.73
N TYR A 349 13.32 -14.25 6.30
CA TYR A 349 14.30 -13.32 5.76
C TYR A 349 15.46 -13.13 6.74
N PRO A 350 16.39 -14.09 6.84
CA PRO A 350 17.50 -14.00 7.77
C PRO A 350 18.38 -12.78 7.49
N ILE A 351 18.89 -12.16 8.55
CA ILE A 351 19.73 -10.96 8.45
C ILE A 351 21.20 -11.39 8.29
N SER A 352 21.81 -11.04 7.16
CA SER A 352 23.20 -11.42 6.83
C SER A 352 24.23 -10.73 7.71
N ASP A 353 25.28 -11.48 8.10
CA ASP A 353 26.54 -11.03 8.72
C ASP A 353 27.65 -10.73 7.71
N ASP A 354 27.34 -10.70 6.41
CA ASP A 354 28.33 -10.33 5.40
C ASP A 354 28.78 -8.88 5.61
N PRO A 355 30.10 -8.62 5.74
CA PRO A 355 30.62 -7.28 6.04
C PRO A 355 30.48 -6.30 4.88
N VAL A 356 30.18 -6.80 3.68
CA VAL A 356 29.97 -6.00 2.47
C VAL A 356 28.56 -6.25 1.97
N GLN A 357 27.81 -5.16 1.82
CA GLN A 357 26.47 -5.14 1.22
C GLN A 357 26.50 -4.28 -0.03
N TYR A 358 25.38 -4.23 -0.76
CA TYR A 358 25.26 -3.44 -1.98
C TYR A 358 24.08 -2.50 -1.87
N ALA A 359 24.27 -1.25 -2.33
CA ALA A 359 23.19 -0.27 -2.35
C ALA A 359 22.00 -0.81 -3.17
N THR A 360 20.80 -0.65 -2.62
CA THR A 360 19.54 -1.09 -3.21
C THR A 360 19.01 -0.06 -4.22
N GLN A 361 19.59 1.13 -4.27
CA GLN A 361 19.19 2.19 -5.20
C GLN A 361 20.37 2.98 -5.79
N ILE A 362 20.31 3.20 -7.11
CA ILE A 362 21.00 4.30 -7.78
C ILE A 362 19.99 5.39 -8.18
N ARG A 363 20.41 6.65 -8.15
CA ARG A 363 19.55 7.81 -8.36
C ARG A 363 20.13 8.75 -9.40
N ASP A 364 19.23 9.46 -10.08
CA ASP A 364 19.56 10.53 -11.04
C ASP A 364 20.57 10.11 -12.12
N ALA A 365 20.55 8.83 -12.51
CA ALA A 365 21.54 8.28 -13.41
C ALA A 365 21.45 8.95 -14.80
N THR A 366 22.56 9.53 -15.23
CA THR A 366 22.63 10.34 -16.46
C THR A 366 23.78 9.83 -17.34
N PRO A 367 23.50 9.36 -18.57
CA PRO A 367 24.53 8.89 -19.49
C PRO A 367 25.41 10.05 -19.97
N SER A 368 26.67 9.77 -20.29
CA SER A 368 27.53 10.71 -21.01
C SER A 368 26.93 11.00 -22.40
N PRO A 369 27.24 12.14 -23.04
CA PRO A 369 26.68 12.49 -24.34
C PRO A 369 26.92 11.43 -25.43
N ASP A 370 28.02 10.68 -25.34
CA ASP A 370 28.38 9.58 -26.24
C ASP A 370 27.81 8.20 -25.83
N GLY A 371 27.08 8.13 -24.72
CA GLY A 371 26.47 6.91 -24.19
C GLY A 371 27.45 5.88 -23.60
N THR A 372 28.74 6.23 -23.46
CA THR A 372 29.77 5.26 -23.02
C THR A 372 29.98 5.20 -21.51
N GLN A 373 29.55 6.20 -20.76
CA GLN A 373 29.65 6.26 -19.31
C GLN A 373 28.32 6.65 -18.67
N LEU A 374 28.15 6.33 -17.39
CA LEU A 374 27.00 6.68 -16.58
C LEU A 374 27.46 7.40 -15.31
N ALA A 375 26.92 8.59 -15.04
CA ALA A 375 27.10 9.30 -13.78
C ALA A 375 25.82 9.18 -12.95
N PHE A 376 25.93 8.88 -11.65
CA PHE A 376 24.76 8.65 -10.80
C PHE A 376 25.10 8.87 -9.32
N THR A 377 24.05 8.91 -8.50
CA THR A 377 24.17 9.01 -7.04
C THR A 377 23.79 7.69 -6.39
N ALA A 378 24.54 7.25 -5.39
CA ALA A 378 24.18 6.12 -4.53
C ALA A 378 24.64 6.43 -3.10
N MET A 379 23.78 6.19 -2.10
CA MET A 379 24.05 6.51 -0.69
C MET A 379 24.64 7.93 -0.51
N ASN A 380 24.02 8.92 -1.15
CA ASN A 380 24.43 10.32 -1.12
C ASN A 380 25.84 10.63 -1.66
N LYS A 381 26.48 9.72 -2.41
CA LYS A 381 27.80 9.94 -3.03
C LYS A 381 27.74 9.84 -4.55
N LEU A 382 28.62 10.60 -5.21
CA LEU A 382 28.73 10.64 -6.67
C LEU A 382 29.59 9.49 -7.23
N TYR A 383 29.04 8.74 -8.19
CA TYR A 383 29.71 7.65 -8.89
C TYR A 383 29.71 7.85 -10.42
N VAL A 384 30.73 7.28 -11.07
CA VAL A 384 30.79 7.10 -12.52
C VAL A 384 31.16 5.65 -12.84
N MET A 385 30.55 5.08 -13.88
CA MET A 385 30.91 3.76 -14.44
C MET A 385 30.95 3.79 -15.96
N ASP A 386 31.75 2.90 -16.55
CA ASP A 386 31.74 2.65 -18.00
C ASP A 386 30.57 1.72 -18.35
N LEU A 387 29.87 1.97 -19.45
CA LEU A 387 28.76 1.12 -19.92
C LEU A 387 29.23 0.09 -20.97
N PRO A 388 28.60 -1.09 -21.05
CA PRO A 388 27.58 -1.59 -20.13
C PRO A 388 28.15 -2.33 -18.90
N ASN A 389 29.44 -2.66 -18.88
CA ASN A 389 30.02 -3.64 -17.94
C ASN A 389 31.11 -3.08 -17.00
N GLY A 390 31.23 -1.76 -16.87
CA GLY A 390 32.20 -1.14 -15.96
C GLY A 390 31.80 -1.26 -14.50
N GLU A 391 32.78 -1.20 -13.59
CA GLU A 391 32.51 -1.13 -12.15
C GLU A 391 32.23 0.32 -11.72
N PRO A 392 31.23 0.57 -10.85
CA PRO A 392 31.02 1.85 -10.19
C PRO A 392 32.26 2.38 -9.46
N LYS A 393 32.65 3.61 -9.75
CA LYS A 393 33.76 4.30 -9.09
C LYS A 393 33.28 5.58 -8.43
N ARG A 394 33.47 5.68 -7.11
CA ARG A 394 33.22 6.92 -6.38
C ARG A 394 34.14 8.02 -6.92
N VAL A 395 33.57 9.16 -7.29
CA VAL A 395 34.30 10.24 -7.97
C VAL A 395 35.05 11.12 -6.97
N THR A 396 34.44 11.43 -5.83
CA THR A 396 35.01 12.34 -4.83
C THR A 396 35.22 11.66 -3.48
N GLN A 397 35.79 12.37 -2.52
CA GLN A 397 35.92 11.95 -1.11
C GLN A 397 35.20 12.96 -0.20
N MET A 398 34.21 13.68 -0.73
CA MET A 398 33.47 14.69 0.03
C MET A 398 32.55 14.01 1.05
N ASP A 399 32.43 14.65 2.22
CA ASP A 399 31.57 14.20 3.32
C ASP A 399 30.31 15.06 3.43
N VAL A 400 29.65 15.24 2.30
CA VAL A 400 28.34 15.90 2.16
C VAL A 400 27.48 15.01 1.27
N THR A 401 26.20 15.33 1.15
CA THR A 401 25.36 14.74 0.11
C THR A 401 25.77 15.28 -1.25
N GLU A 402 26.01 14.41 -2.22
CA GLU A 402 26.32 14.72 -3.62
C GLU A 402 25.21 14.12 -4.50
N ALA A 403 24.48 14.95 -5.26
CA ALA A 403 23.26 14.51 -5.95
C ALA A 403 23.08 15.14 -7.34
N MET A 404 22.13 14.57 -8.10
CA MET A 404 21.64 15.08 -9.39
C MET A 404 22.76 15.40 -10.41
N PRO A 405 23.64 14.45 -10.74
CA PRO A 405 24.70 14.68 -11.71
C PRO A 405 24.14 14.91 -13.12
N THR A 406 24.83 15.75 -13.88
CA THR A 406 24.58 16.00 -15.30
C THR A 406 25.91 16.23 -16.03
N TRP A 407 26.01 15.85 -17.31
CA TRP A 407 27.23 15.99 -18.09
C TRP A 407 27.27 17.33 -18.84
N SER A 408 28.47 17.87 -19.04
CA SER A 408 28.69 18.87 -20.08
C SER A 408 28.50 18.24 -21.47
N PRO A 409 28.08 19.02 -22.50
CA PRO A 409 27.82 18.48 -23.84
C PRO A 409 29.03 17.81 -24.51
N ASP A 410 30.25 18.14 -24.10
CA ASP A 410 31.49 17.52 -24.57
C ASP A 410 31.85 16.22 -23.83
N GLY A 411 31.12 15.87 -22.77
CA GLY A 411 31.37 14.70 -21.93
C GLY A 411 32.60 14.81 -21.02
N GLU A 412 33.25 15.99 -20.91
CA GLU A 412 34.46 16.12 -20.09
C GLU A 412 34.17 16.40 -18.60
N GLN A 413 33.05 17.05 -18.29
CA GLN A 413 32.71 17.49 -16.93
C GLN A 413 31.38 16.88 -16.49
N VAL A 414 31.34 16.46 -15.23
CA VAL A 414 30.10 16.18 -14.50
C VAL A 414 29.83 17.36 -13.57
N VAL A 415 28.66 17.97 -13.71
CA VAL A 415 28.11 19.00 -12.83
C VAL A 415 27.13 18.34 -11.87
N TYR A 416 27.17 18.69 -10.59
CA TYR A 416 26.31 18.11 -9.56
C TYR A 416 26.06 19.14 -8.45
N VAL A 417 25.05 18.86 -7.62
CA VAL A 417 24.75 19.66 -6.44
C VAL A 417 25.22 18.94 -5.18
N THR A 418 25.50 19.73 -4.16
CA THR A 418 25.85 19.24 -2.82
C THR A 418 24.85 19.73 -1.81
N TRP A 419 24.69 19.00 -0.71
CA TRP A 419 23.91 19.43 0.45
C TRP A 419 24.65 19.10 1.74
N ASP A 420 24.87 20.12 2.56
CA ASP A 420 25.20 20.01 3.97
C ASP A 420 24.09 20.70 4.77
N GLN A 421 23.65 20.04 5.83
CA GLN A 421 22.50 20.49 6.61
C GLN A 421 22.74 21.82 7.37
N GLN A 422 24.00 22.14 7.71
CA GLN A 422 24.37 23.33 8.47
C GLN A 422 24.92 24.44 7.57
N GLU A 423 25.71 24.05 6.56
CA GLU A 423 26.40 24.97 5.68
C GLU A 423 25.60 25.30 4.42
N GLY A 424 24.55 24.52 4.12
CA GLY A 424 23.77 24.61 2.88
C GLY A 424 24.46 23.88 1.72
N GLY A 425 23.90 24.04 0.53
CA GLY A 425 24.38 23.40 -0.68
C GLY A 425 25.20 24.29 -1.60
N HIS A 426 25.89 23.65 -2.54
CA HIS A 426 26.68 24.28 -3.59
C HIS A 426 26.64 23.48 -4.90
N VAL A 427 26.78 24.17 -6.03
CA VAL A 427 27.02 23.53 -7.35
C VAL A 427 28.52 23.32 -7.58
N TYR A 428 28.90 22.12 -8.01
CA TYR A 428 30.26 21.72 -8.35
C TYR A 428 30.38 21.20 -9.79
N LYS A 429 31.58 21.26 -10.35
CA LYS A 429 31.99 20.46 -11.52
C LYS A 429 33.20 19.59 -11.21
N VAL A 430 33.32 18.49 -11.91
CA VAL A 430 34.49 17.59 -11.83
C VAL A 430 34.72 16.88 -13.15
N ASN A 431 35.98 16.68 -13.54
CA ASN A 431 36.31 15.76 -14.64
C ASN A 431 36.60 14.37 -14.03
N PRO A 432 35.69 13.37 -14.21
CA PRO A 432 35.86 12.05 -13.61
C PRO A 432 36.98 11.23 -14.26
N ASN A 433 37.37 11.57 -15.50
CA ASN A 433 38.39 10.88 -16.28
C ASN A 433 39.79 11.50 -16.10
N ALA A 434 39.91 12.58 -15.32
CA ALA A 434 41.18 13.23 -15.06
C ALA A 434 42.10 12.32 -14.22
N ARG A 435 43.39 12.27 -14.57
CA ARG A 435 44.42 11.54 -13.80
C ARG A 435 44.42 11.90 -12.30
N ARG A 436 44.07 13.15 -11.98
CA ARG A 436 43.85 13.61 -10.61
C ARG A 436 42.52 14.34 -10.56
N ILE A 437 41.53 13.69 -9.97
CA ILE A 437 40.19 14.23 -9.79
C ILE A 437 40.25 15.39 -8.78
N ARG A 438 39.66 16.53 -9.15
CA ARG A 438 39.57 17.74 -8.32
C ARG A 438 38.20 18.38 -8.52
N PRO A 439 37.26 18.21 -7.58
CA PRO A 439 36.02 18.97 -7.57
C PRO A 439 36.29 20.48 -7.55
N VAL A 440 35.52 21.23 -8.33
CA VAL A 440 35.58 22.70 -8.41
C VAL A 440 34.21 23.27 -8.06
N GLN A 441 34.15 24.02 -6.97
CA GLN A 441 32.94 24.74 -6.57
C GLN A 441 32.68 25.90 -7.54
N LEU A 442 31.46 26.01 -8.04
CA LEU A 442 31.06 27.02 -9.02
C LEU A 442 30.29 28.19 -8.40
N THR A 443 29.58 27.92 -7.30
CA THR A 443 28.75 28.90 -6.59
C THR A 443 29.55 29.62 -5.51
N GLN A 444 29.26 30.91 -5.32
CA GLN A 444 29.89 31.74 -4.28
C GLN A 444 29.09 31.80 -2.98
N LYS A 445 27.79 31.52 -3.05
CA LYS A 445 26.87 31.54 -1.92
C LYS A 445 26.40 30.12 -1.66
N ALA A 446 26.28 29.77 -0.40
CA ALA A 446 25.54 28.58 -0.01
C ALA A 446 24.04 28.86 -0.14
N ALA A 447 23.31 27.86 -0.63
CA ALA A 447 21.87 27.90 -0.81
C ALA A 447 21.33 26.47 -0.93
N PHE A 448 20.02 26.29 -1.01
CA PHE A 448 19.48 25.08 -1.58
C PHE A 448 19.73 25.10 -3.10
N TYR A 449 20.28 24.03 -3.68
CA TYR A 449 20.48 23.90 -5.13
C TYR A 449 19.96 22.56 -5.64
N ALA A 450 19.28 22.55 -6.79
CA ALA A 450 18.75 21.33 -7.38
C ALA A 450 18.62 21.40 -8.91
N THR A 451 18.45 20.21 -9.51
CA THR A 451 18.17 19.99 -10.93
C THR A 451 19.08 20.79 -11.88
N PRO A 452 20.42 20.65 -11.79
CA PRO A 452 21.32 21.36 -12.67
C PRO A 452 21.22 20.83 -14.12
N ALA A 453 21.40 21.72 -15.10
CA ALA A 453 21.56 21.34 -16.51
C ALA A 453 22.55 22.27 -17.22
N VAL A 454 23.38 21.71 -18.11
CA VAL A 454 24.39 22.46 -18.86
C VAL A 454 23.85 22.82 -20.24
N SER A 455 24.03 24.08 -20.65
CA SER A 455 23.60 24.59 -21.96
C SER A 455 24.26 23.85 -23.11
N SER A 456 23.60 23.82 -24.27
CA SER A 456 24.08 23.15 -25.49
C SER A 456 25.47 23.62 -25.96
N ASP A 457 25.83 24.88 -25.67
CA ASP A 457 27.16 25.46 -25.95
C ASP A 457 28.22 25.16 -24.87
N GLY A 458 27.84 24.51 -23.77
CA GLY A 458 28.71 24.14 -22.65
C GLY A 458 29.10 25.28 -21.71
N ASN A 459 28.65 26.53 -21.95
CA ASN A 459 29.18 27.70 -21.24
C ASN A 459 28.37 28.09 -19.99
N ARG A 460 27.11 27.67 -19.90
CA ARG A 460 26.17 28.06 -18.83
C ARG A 460 25.55 26.84 -18.18
N ILE A 461 25.27 26.96 -16.89
CA ILE A 461 24.53 25.98 -16.10
C ILE A 461 23.27 26.69 -15.63
N ILE A 462 22.10 26.11 -15.87
CA ILE A 462 20.87 26.46 -15.16
C ILE A 462 20.74 25.57 -13.92
N VAL A 463 20.31 26.14 -12.81
CA VAL A 463 20.11 25.43 -11.55
C VAL A 463 18.94 26.07 -10.79
N ALA A 464 18.10 25.26 -10.15
CA ALA A 464 17.11 25.74 -9.20
C ALA A 464 17.84 26.13 -7.91
N THR A 465 17.49 27.27 -7.32
CA THR A 465 18.04 27.78 -6.07
C THR A 465 16.94 28.25 -5.15
N GLY A 466 17.17 28.17 -3.85
CA GLY A 466 16.26 28.73 -2.85
C GLY A 466 16.92 28.85 -1.48
N SER A 467 16.12 29.21 -0.48
CA SER A 467 16.59 29.32 0.90
C SER A 467 17.09 27.97 1.41
N TYR A 468 18.36 27.90 1.84
CA TYR A 468 18.85 26.69 2.49
C TYR A 468 18.14 26.45 3.84
N TYR A 469 17.75 27.52 4.56
CA TYR A 469 16.97 27.39 5.79
C TYR A 469 15.63 26.70 5.51
N ASP A 470 14.94 27.06 4.43
CA ASP A 470 13.61 26.52 4.14
C ASP A 470 13.67 25.01 3.88
N PHE A 471 14.70 24.51 3.18
CA PHE A 471 14.92 23.08 3.04
C PHE A 471 15.41 22.43 4.34
N ALA A 472 16.36 23.07 5.02
CA ALA A 472 16.97 22.55 6.23
C ALA A 472 15.91 22.33 7.32
N GLU A 473 15.07 23.32 7.57
CA GLU A 473 14.07 23.34 8.64
C GLU A 473 12.77 22.61 8.28
N SER A 474 12.48 22.40 6.99
CA SER A 474 11.25 21.73 6.56
C SER A 474 11.24 20.26 6.97
N SER A 475 10.16 19.86 7.62
CA SER A 475 9.88 18.49 8.07
C SER A 475 9.04 17.69 7.06
N SER A 476 8.69 18.31 5.93
CA SER A 476 7.79 17.70 4.94
C SER A 476 8.52 16.77 3.98
N ARG A 477 7.87 15.67 3.60
CA ARG A 477 8.37 14.77 2.54
C ARG A 477 8.68 15.51 1.21
N GLY A 478 7.91 16.55 0.91
CA GLY A 478 8.06 17.40 -0.27
C GLY A 478 9.04 18.57 -0.10
N ALA A 479 9.82 18.62 0.98
CA ALA A 479 10.65 19.77 1.35
C ALA A 479 11.55 20.25 0.19
N ALA A 480 12.22 19.34 -0.51
CA ALA A 480 13.09 19.69 -1.63
C ALA A 480 12.34 20.40 -2.76
N TYR A 481 11.10 19.99 -3.05
CA TYR A 481 10.27 20.65 -4.06
C TYR A 481 9.80 22.03 -3.62
N SER A 482 9.47 22.18 -2.33
CA SER A 482 9.02 23.46 -1.76
C SER A 482 10.14 24.47 -1.58
N ALA A 483 11.40 24.02 -1.46
CA ALA A 483 12.58 24.87 -1.35
C ALA A 483 13.13 25.34 -2.70
N MET A 484 12.55 24.91 -3.82
CA MET A 484 12.90 25.41 -5.16
C MET A 484 12.14 26.70 -5.47
N ASP A 485 12.80 27.84 -5.22
CA ASP A 485 12.18 29.16 -5.42
C ASP A 485 12.40 29.69 -6.84
N GLU A 486 13.67 29.79 -7.25
CA GLU A 486 14.10 30.53 -8.45
C GLU A 486 15.02 29.68 -9.32
N TYR A 487 14.93 29.82 -10.65
CA TYR A 487 15.95 29.36 -11.57
C TYR A 487 16.99 30.44 -11.82
N HIS A 488 18.26 30.07 -11.66
CA HIS A 488 19.40 30.92 -11.94
C HIS A 488 20.30 30.27 -12.98
N TRP A 489 21.05 31.09 -13.74
CA TRP A 489 22.17 30.61 -14.54
C TRP A 489 23.53 31.03 -13.98
N ILE A 490 24.53 30.17 -14.14
CA ILE A 490 25.93 30.36 -13.70
C ILE A 490 26.85 30.02 -14.87
N SER A 491 28.01 30.69 -14.99
CA SER A 491 29.04 30.26 -15.93
C SER A 491 29.60 28.88 -15.53
N ILE A 492 29.95 28.04 -16.50
CA ILE A 492 30.66 26.78 -16.26
C ILE A 492 32.02 26.99 -15.57
N GLU A 493 32.61 28.19 -15.66
CA GLU A 493 33.83 28.55 -14.92
C GLU A 493 33.58 29.06 -13.49
N GLY A 494 32.31 29.12 -13.08
CA GLY A 494 31.87 29.60 -11.78
C GLY A 494 31.68 31.11 -11.72
N GLY A 495 31.17 31.60 -10.59
CA GLY A 495 30.98 33.02 -10.33
C GLY A 495 29.59 33.37 -9.80
N THR A 496 29.15 34.59 -10.09
CA THR A 496 27.84 35.08 -9.64
C THR A 496 26.72 34.50 -10.50
N SER A 497 25.69 33.97 -9.85
CA SER A 497 24.48 33.47 -10.50
C SER A 497 23.54 34.61 -10.92
N THR A 498 22.83 34.45 -12.03
CA THR A 498 21.86 35.44 -12.55
C THR A 498 20.46 34.83 -12.59
N TYR A 499 19.47 35.54 -12.02
CA TYR A 499 18.06 35.14 -12.03
C TYR A 499 17.50 35.02 -13.46
N ILE A 500 16.66 34.00 -13.67
CA ILE A 500 15.93 33.74 -14.91
C ILE A 500 14.43 33.92 -14.68
N MET A 501 13.86 33.11 -13.78
CA MET A 501 12.42 33.03 -13.50
C MET A 501 12.16 32.29 -12.18
N ASP A 502 10.98 32.46 -11.59
CA ASP A 502 10.49 31.60 -10.52
C ASP A 502 10.30 30.16 -11.04
N VAL A 503 10.54 29.16 -10.18
CA VAL A 503 10.34 27.75 -10.53
C VAL A 503 8.85 27.49 -10.79
N ALA A 504 7.97 27.90 -9.88
CA ALA A 504 6.50 27.93 -10.03
C ALA A 504 5.86 26.67 -10.67
N GLY A 505 6.43 25.48 -10.44
CA GLY A 505 5.97 24.20 -11.01
C GLY A 505 6.69 23.75 -12.29
N HIS A 506 7.53 24.60 -12.88
CA HIS A 506 8.40 24.26 -13.99
C HIS A 506 9.64 23.50 -13.49
N ARG A 507 9.79 22.24 -13.89
CA ARG A 507 10.80 21.32 -13.39
C ARG A 507 11.70 20.80 -14.51
N PHE A 508 12.81 20.19 -14.12
CA PHE A 508 13.67 19.42 -15.02
C PHE A 508 14.19 20.19 -16.25
N PRO A 509 14.99 21.26 -16.03
CA PRO A 509 15.56 22.01 -17.14
C PRO A 509 16.42 21.13 -18.05
N HIS A 510 16.32 21.34 -19.36
CA HIS A 510 17.12 20.62 -20.37
C HIS A 510 17.26 21.44 -21.66
N PHE A 511 18.11 20.94 -22.57
CA PHE A 511 18.49 21.61 -23.81
C PHE A 511 18.45 20.64 -25.00
N ILE A 512 18.25 21.20 -26.19
CA ILE A 512 18.36 20.50 -27.48
C ILE A 512 19.52 21.07 -28.30
N HIS A 513 19.98 20.32 -29.29
CA HIS A 513 21.04 20.73 -30.21
C HIS A 513 20.66 21.98 -30.98
N GLU A 514 21.61 22.90 -31.11
CA GLU A 514 21.49 24.13 -31.92
C GLU A 514 20.34 25.09 -31.52
N ASP A 515 19.76 24.94 -30.32
CA ASP A 515 18.84 25.91 -29.72
C ASP A 515 19.43 26.53 -28.44
N ASP A 516 19.09 27.79 -28.18
CA ASP A 516 19.54 28.60 -27.04
C ASP A 516 18.39 28.85 -26.05
N ARG A 517 17.44 27.92 -25.97
CA ARG A 517 16.27 27.98 -25.08
C ARG A 517 16.37 26.95 -23.97
N ILE A 518 15.75 27.28 -22.84
CA ILE A 518 15.63 26.40 -21.69
C ILE A 518 14.27 25.71 -21.78
N TYR A 519 14.26 24.37 -21.83
CA TYR A 519 13.05 23.56 -21.85
C TYR A 519 12.76 23.02 -20.45
N LEU A 520 11.48 22.97 -20.07
CA LEU A 520 11.01 22.65 -18.72
C LEU A 520 9.73 21.80 -18.79
N SER A 521 9.62 20.82 -17.90
CA SER A 521 8.39 20.05 -17.67
C SER A 521 7.51 20.78 -16.67
N ASP A 522 6.27 21.08 -17.02
CA ASP A 522 5.28 21.70 -16.14
C ASP A 522 4.50 20.62 -15.36
N ASN A 523 3.91 21.00 -14.23
CA ASN A 523 3.22 20.07 -13.32
C ASN A 523 1.92 19.47 -13.90
N ASP A 524 1.36 20.08 -14.96
CA ASP A 524 0.14 19.65 -15.63
C ASP A 524 0.40 18.77 -16.86
N GLY A 525 1.61 18.19 -16.95
CA GLY A 525 2.04 17.36 -18.07
C GLY A 525 2.30 18.13 -19.36
N GLN A 526 2.57 19.44 -19.29
CA GLN A 526 2.94 20.29 -20.42
C GLN A 526 4.46 20.50 -20.52
N LEU A 527 4.99 20.52 -21.74
CA LEU A 527 6.37 20.91 -22.03
C LEU A 527 6.41 22.37 -22.48
N VAL A 528 7.22 23.18 -21.82
CA VAL A 528 7.36 24.61 -22.09
C VAL A 528 8.83 25.00 -22.33
N SER A 529 9.08 26.16 -22.94
CA SER A 529 10.42 26.73 -22.98
C SER A 529 10.46 28.24 -22.85
N VAL A 530 11.55 28.76 -22.30
CA VAL A 530 11.80 30.18 -22.07
C VAL A 530 13.17 30.59 -22.59
N ARG A 531 13.42 31.90 -22.65
CA ARG A 531 14.77 32.46 -22.84
C ARG A 531 15.53 32.52 -21.51
N TRP A 532 16.83 32.76 -21.57
CA TRP A 532 17.71 32.94 -20.40
C TRP A 532 17.39 34.14 -19.50
N ASP A 533 16.44 35.00 -19.91
CA ASP A 533 15.89 36.10 -19.10
C ASP A 533 14.45 35.81 -18.61
N GLY A 534 13.99 34.56 -18.74
CA GLY A 534 12.65 34.11 -18.35
C GLY A 534 11.52 34.55 -19.28
N THR A 535 11.82 35.33 -20.33
CA THR A 535 10.80 35.85 -21.24
C THR A 535 10.45 34.90 -22.37
N ASP A 536 9.43 35.26 -23.17
CA ASP A 536 9.04 34.56 -24.39
C ASP A 536 8.67 33.09 -24.11
N LYS A 537 7.88 32.82 -23.05
CA LYS A 537 7.37 31.47 -22.75
C LYS A 537 6.64 30.92 -23.97
N LYS A 538 7.02 29.71 -24.37
CA LYS A 538 6.41 28.92 -25.43
C LYS A 538 5.94 27.59 -24.87
N GLU A 539 4.79 27.14 -25.35
CA GLU A 539 4.22 25.84 -25.02
C GLU A 539 4.38 24.93 -26.24
N HIS A 540 4.76 23.66 -26.02
CA HIS A 540 5.12 22.74 -27.11
C HIS A 540 4.14 21.58 -27.23
N VAL A 541 3.92 20.83 -26.15
CA VAL A 541 3.06 19.64 -26.14
C VAL A 541 2.55 19.36 -24.74
N LYS A 542 1.37 18.75 -24.61
CA LYS A 542 0.87 18.17 -23.36
C LYS A 542 0.73 16.66 -23.51
N ILE A 543 1.24 15.88 -22.55
CA ILE A 543 1.16 14.41 -22.56
C ILE A 543 0.26 13.93 -21.42
N THR A 544 -0.66 13.03 -21.75
CA THR A 544 -1.57 12.36 -20.79
C THR A 544 -1.54 10.85 -21.00
N GLY A 545 -1.88 10.04 -19.99
CA GLY A 545 -1.82 8.58 -20.07
C GLY A 545 -3.11 7.89 -19.64
N ILE A 546 -2.95 6.71 -19.04
CA ILE A 546 -4.05 5.91 -18.51
C ILE A 546 -4.75 6.66 -17.37
N SER A 547 -6.02 6.31 -17.11
CA SER A 547 -6.61 6.52 -15.79
C SER A 547 -6.24 5.31 -14.93
N THR A 548 -5.70 5.54 -13.73
CA THR A 548 -5.43 4.46 -12.77
C THR A 548 -6.71 4.07 -12.02
N TYR A 549 -6.66 2.98 -11.26
CA TYR A 549 -7.73 2.63 -10.33
C TYR A 549 -7.83 3.70 -9.25
N GLY A 550 -8.92 4.49 -9.25
CA GLY A 550 -9.11 5.60 -8.31
C GLY A 550 -10.47 5.57 -7.59
N THR A 551 -10.56 6.39 -6.54
CA THR A 551 -11.79 6.59 -5.75
C THR A 551 -12.92 7.31 -6.48
N TYR A 552 -12.64 7.99 -7.60
CA TYR A 552 -13.62 8.78 -8.36
C TYR A 552 -14.03 8.02 -9.64
N SER A 553 -15.32 8.10 -10.00
CA SER A 553 -15.82 7.60 -11.28
C SER A 553 -16.45 8.75 -12.09
N PRO A 554 -15.95 9.06 -13.31
CA PRO A 554 -14.72 8.52 -13.92
C PRO A 554 -13.45 9.12 -13.27
N THR A 555 -12.38 8.34 -13.19
CA THR A 555 -11.06 8.82 -12.75
C THR A 555 -10.39 9.62 -13.89
N PRO A 556 -9.87 10.84 -13.65
CA PRO A 556 -9.19 11.61 -14.68
C PRO A 556 -7.96 10.88 -15.24
N ALA A 557 -7.55 11.25 -16.46
CA ALA A 557 -6.33 10.71 -17.07
C ALA A 557 -5.10 11.20 -16.32
N SER A 558 -4.09 10.34 -16.19
CA SER A 558 -2.82 10.70 -15.55
C SER A 558 -2.04 11.66 -16.43
N GLU A 559 -1.40 12.66 -15.84
CA GLU A 559 -0.54 13.62 -16.53
C GLU A 559 0.93 13.18 -16.45
N ALA A 560 1.75 13.58 -17.42
CA ALA A 560 3.18 13.28 -17.37
C ALA A 560 3.85 14.04 -16.22
N SER A 561 4.62 13.33 -15.38
CA SER A 561 5.39 13.91 -14.27
C SER A 561 6.75 14.43 -14.71
N VAL A 562 7.27 13.91 -15.83
CA VAL A 562 8.57 14.27 -16.41
C VAL A 562 8.45 14.33 -17.92
N LEU A 563 8.95 15.41 -18.54
CA LEU A 563 9.07 15.58 -19.98
C LEU A 563 10.47 16.08 -20.37
N PHE A 564 11.11 15.36 -21.28
CA PHE A 564 12.39 15.75 -21.90
C PHE A 564 12.29 15.69 -23.41
N TYR A 565 12.56 16.80 -24.10
CA TYR A 565 12.82 16.75 -25.54
C TYR A 565 14.01 15.83 -25.84
N SER A 566 13.91 15.10 -26.95
CA SER A 566 15.08 14.48 -27.56
C SER A 566 16.10 15.54 -27.96
N PRO A 567 17.42 15.25 -27.94
CA PRO A 567 18.44 16.21 -28.32
C PRO A 567 18.24 16.85 -29.70
N ASP A 568 17.63 16.17 -30.66
CA ASP A 568 17.29 16.72 -31.98
C ASP A 568 15.98 17.55 -32.03
N GLY A 569 15.23 17.60 -30.93
CA GLY A 569 13.95 18.31 -30.80
C GLY A 569 12.79 17.71 -31.58
N SER A 570 12.86 16.43 -31.98
CA SER A 570 11.82 15.76 -32.78
C SER A 570 10.78 14.99 -31.94
N GLN A 571 11.18 14.50 -30.76
CA GLN A 571 10.37 13.66 -29.88
C GLN A 571 10.44 14.17 -28.44
N VAL A 572 9.49 13.73 -27.62
CA VAL A 572 9.53 13.90 -26.17
C VAL A 572 9.58 12.53 -25.50
N LEU A 573 10.40 12.44 -24.46
CA LEU A 573 10.41 11.37 -23.47
C LEU A 573 9.50 11.78 -22.33
N ALA A 574 8.50 10.95 -22.03
CA ALA A 574 7.47 11.23 -21.03
C ALA A 574 7.43 10.11 -19.99
N GLN A 575 7.50 10.48 -18.70
CA GLN A 575 7.14 9.58 -17.61
C GLN A 575 5.70 9.85 -17.21
N VAL A 576 4.83 8.85 -17.33
CA VAL A 576 3.42 8.93 -16.91
C VAL A 576 3.17 7.80 -15.93
N ASN A 577 2.78 8.15 -14.69
CA ASN A 577 2.83 7.21 -13.56
C ASN A 577 4.24 6.62 -13.42
N ASN A 578 4.37 5.29 -13.44
CA ASN A 578 5.69 4.62 -13.41
C ASN A 578 6.23 4.29 -14.81
N GLU A 579 5.49 4.55 -15.89
CA GLU A 579 5.82 4.07 -17.22
C GLU A 579 6.47 5.15 -18.08
N ILE A 580 7.40 4.73 -18.94
CA ILE A 580 8.20 5.61 -19.79
C ILE A 580 7.74 5.46 -21.25
N TYR A 581 7.54 6.60 -21.90
CA TYR A 581 7.06 6.69 -23.26
C TYR A 581 7.92 7.63 -24.11
N THR A 582 7.97 7.39 -25.41
CA THR A 582 8.32 8.42 -26.39
C THR A 582 7.09 8.85 -27.18
N ALA A 583 7.05 10.10 -27.60
CA ALA A 583 6.04 10.62 -28.52
C ALA A 583 6.63 11.66 -29.48
N TYR A 584 6.24 11.61 -30.74
CA TYR A 584 6.60 12.64 -31.73
C TYR A 584 5.95 13.98 -31.40
N VAL A 585 6.72 15.07 -31.46
CA VAL A 585 6.21 16.41 -31.18
C VAL A 585 5.97 17.18 -32.48
N PRO A 586 4.70 17.43 -32.86
CA PRO A 586 4.40 18.15 -34.09
C PRO A 586 4.75 19.64 -33.97
N ARG A 587 5.40 20.20 -35.01
CA ARG A 587 5.63 21.64 -35.12
C ARG A 587 4.40 22.33 -35.71
N VAL A 588 3.43 22.62 -34.85
CA VAL A 588 2.19 23.34 -35.20
C VAL A 588 2.06 24.61 -34.35
N GLY A 589 1.27 25.59 -34.79
CA GLY A 589 1.16 26.90 -34.12
C GLY A 589 0.35 26.92 -32.82
N GLU A 590 -0.16 25.76 -32.38
CA GLU A 590 -0.98 25.57 -31.19
C GLU A 590 -0.47 24.36 -30.41
N VAL A 591 -0.71 24.32 -29.10
CA VAL A 591 -0.32 23.19 -28.25
C VAL A 591 -1.20 21.99 -28.54
N VAL A 592 -0.57 20.85 -28.78
CA VAL A 592 -1.27 19.58 -28.98
C VAL A 592 -1.24 18.78 -27.68
N THR A 593 -2.38 18.20 -27.30
CA THR A 593 -2.44 17.17 -26.25
C THR A 593 -2.36 15.79 -26.90
N ILE A 594 -1.37 14.98 -26.51
CA ILE A 594 -1.18 13.60 -26.98
C ILE A 594 -1.49 12.66 -25.81
N SER A 595 -2.39 11.71 -26.03
CA SER A 595 -2.66 10.64 -25.07
C SER A 595 -1.83 9.40 -25.39
N VAL A 596 -1.01 8.96 -24.44
CA VAL A 596 -0.23 7.71 -24.49
C VAL A 596 -0.92 6.55 -23.78
N LYS A 597 -2.22 6.69 -23.46
CA LYS A 597 -3.05 5.60 -22.89
C LYS A 597 -3.02 4.34 -23.77
N ASN A 598 -3.04 4.55 -25.09
CA ASN A 598 -2.88 3.50 -26.11
C ASN A 598 -1.91 4.04 -27.17
N PRO A 599 -0.58 3.84 -27.01
CA PRO A 599 0.44 4.44 -27.87
C PRO A 599 0.28 4.11 -29.36
N GLU A 600 -0.17 2.90 -29.69
CA GLU A 600 -0.40 2.46 -31.07
C GLU A 600 -1.48 3.28 -31.79
N ASN A 601 -2.42 3.84 -31.02
CA ASN A 601 -3.54 4.64 -31.50
C ASN A 601 -3.43 6.12 -31.10
N ALA A 602 -2.24 6.57 -30.66
CA ALA A 602 -2.01 7.95 -30.31
C ALA A 602 -2.10 8.86 -31.55
N ALA A 603 -2.46 10.14 -31.35
CA ALA A 603 -2.62 11.11 -32.43
C ALA A 603 -1.34 11.35 -33.25
N PHE A 604 -0.18 11.07 -32.65
CA PHE A 604 1.15 11.10 -33.26
C PHE A 604 1.91 9.84 -32.83
N PRO A 605 2.90 9.39 -33.61
CA PRO A 605 3.70 8.21 -33.26
C PRO A 605 4.18 8.27 -31.81
N ALA A 606 3.82 7.27 -31.02
CA ALA A 606 4.21 7.14 -29.63
C ALA A 606 4.53 5.66 -29.32
N LYS A 607 5.40 5.44 -28.33
CA LYS A 607 5.84 4.10 -27.93
C LYS A 607 5.98 4.01 -26.41
N LYS A 608 5.51 2.93 -25.81
CA LYS A 608 5.82 2.56 -24.42
C LYS A 608 7.15 1.80 -24.41
N LEU A 609 8.09 2.21 -23.56
CA LEU A 609 9.43 1.61 -23.51
C LEU A 609 9.58 0.58 -22.38
N THR A 610 8.77 0.71 -21.33
CA THR A 610 8.90 -0.06 -20.09
C THR A 610 7.83 -1.12 -19.92
N THR A 611 8.21 -2.21 -19.25
CA THR A 611 7.29 -3.24 -18.73
C THR A 611 7.22 -3.18 -17.20
N LEU A 612 8.36 -2.92 -16.55
CA LEU A 612 8.52 -2.88 -15.09
C LEU A 612 8.27 -1.48 -14.49
N GLY A 613 8.08 -0.48 -15.35
CA GLY A 613 8.24 0.93 -15.01
C GLY A 613 9.71 1.38 -14.94
N GLY A 614 9.94 2.63 -14.57
CA GLY A 614 11.27 3.22 -14.46
C GLY A 614 11.27 4.60 -13.83
N GLU A 615 12.43 5.01 -13.30
CA GLU A 615 12.71 6.29 -12.67
C GLU A 615 13.90 6.98 -13.37
N PHE A 616 14.01 8.29 -13.17
CA PHE A 616 15.11 9.10 -13.72
C PHE A 616 15.33 8.95 -15.23
N PRO A 617 14.30 9.07 -16.08
CA PRO A 617 14.45 8.87 -17.52
C PRO A 617 15.36 9.96 -18.14
N ARG A 618 16.23 9.55 -19.07
CA ARG A 618 17.20 10.40 -19.77
C ARG A 618 17.40 9.95 -21.22
N TRP A 619 17.68 10.91 -22.11
CA TRP A 619 18.15 10.63 -23.47
C TRP A 619 19.66 10.44 -23.49
N SER A 620 20.14 9.56 -24.37
CA SER A 620 21.50 9.67 -24.91
C SER A 620 21.60 10.85 -25.90
N GLY A 621 22.81 11.36 -26.15
CA GLY A 621 23.03 12.52 -27.02
C GLY A 621 22.66 12.31 -28.49
N ASP A 622 22.46 11.06 -28.91
CA ASP A 622 22.13 10.65 -30.28
C ASP A 622 20.63 10.68 -30.62
N SER A 623 19.75 10.86 -29.63
CA SER A 623 18.28 10.75 -29.78
C SER A 623 17.79 9.35 -30.22
N GLU A 624 18.65 8.32 -30.23
CA GLU A 624 18.30 6.94 -30.58
C GLU A 624 18.16 6.05 -29.33
N HIS A 625 18.87 6.38 -28.23
CA HIS A 625 18.82 5.60 -26.98
C HIS A 625 18.15 6.36 -25.82
N VAL A 626 17.33 5.63 -25.06
CA VAL A 626 16.68 6.11 -23.84
C VAL A 626 17.16 5.29 -22.65
N HIS A 627 17.44 5.97 -21.55
CA HIS A 627 17.94 5.41 -20.29
C HIS A 627 16.95 5.65 -19.17
N TRP A 628 16.88 4.72 -18.22
CA TRP A 628 16.23 4.91 -16.93
C TRP A 628 16.84 3.99 -15.88
N SER A 629 16.53 4.23 -14.61
CA SER A 629 16.96 3.38 -13.50
C SER A 629 15.77 2.92 -12.67
N LEU A 630 15.95 1.85 -11.92
CA LEU A 630 14.94 1.31 -11.01
C LEU A 630 15.68 0.54 -9.93
N GLY A 631 15.67 1.03 -8.68
CA GLY A 631 16.51 0.46 -7.62
C GLY A 631 17.98 0.41 -8.04
N LYS A 632 18.62 -0.76 -7.90
CA LYS A 632 19.99 -1.03 -8.37
C LYS A 632 20.10 -1.40 -9.87
N GLY A 633 19.03 -1.28 -10.64
CA GLY A 633 18.99 -1.54 -12.07
C GLY A 633 19.12 -0.26 -12.92
N HIS A 634 19.80 -0.38 -14.05
CA HIS A 634 19.86 0.61 -15.13
C HIS A 634 19.48 -0.04 -16.45
N PHE A 635 18.69 0.65 -17.27
CA PHE A 635 18.11 0.11 -18.50
C PHE A 635 18.43 1.02 -19.67
N VAL A 636 18.77 0.41 -20.81
CA VAL A 636 19.06 1.12 -22.06
C VAL A 636 18.18 0.57 -23.18
N TYR A 637 17.31 1.42 -23.73
CA TYR A 637 16.41 1.07 -24.83
C TYR A 637 16.87 1.71 -26.13
N ASP A 638 17.14 0.89 -27.15
CA ASP A 638 17.49 1.34 -28.50
C ASP A 638 16.21 1.41 -29.36
N LEU A 639 15.78 2.64 -29.68
CA LEU A 639 14.56 2.90 -30.45
C LEU A 639 14.63 2.33 -31.87
N LYS A 640 15.82 2.29 -32.46
CA LYS A 640 16.05 1.84 -33.83
C LYS A 640 16.09 0.33 -33.92
N ALA A 641 16.78 -0.34 -32.98
CA ALA A 641 16.74 -1.79 -32.87
C ALA A 641 15.32 -2.28 -32.58
N SER A 642 14.57 -1.59 -31.71
CA SER A 642 13.15 -1.82 -31.47
C SER A 642 12.32 -1.73 -32.75
N GLN A 643 12.49 -0.66 -33.55
CA GLN A 643 11.78 -0.52 -34.82
C GLN A 643 12.10 -1.65 -35.81
N LEU A 644 13.39 -2.02 -35.93
CA LEU A 644 13.82 -3.13 -36.79
C LEU A 644 13.22 -4.47 -36.34
N PHE A 645 13.13 -4.69 -35.04
CA PHE A 645 12.51 -5.87 -34.45
C PHE A 645 11.01 -5.93 -34.77
N GLU A 646 10.28 -4.84 -34.54
CA GLU A 646 8.84 -4.74 -34.87
C GLU A 646 8.57 -4.92 -36.37
N ASP A 647 9.40 -4.34 -37.24
CA ASP A 647 9.29 -4.51 -38.70
C ASP A 647 9.51 -5.98 -39.11
N SER A 648 10.44 -6.68 -38.43
CA SER A 648 10.69 -8.11 -38.65
C SER A 648 9.49 -8.98 -38.25
N LEU A 649 8.81 -8.65 -37.15
CA LEU A 649 7.61 -9.35 -36.71
C LEU A 649 6.45 -9.13 -37.67
N LYS A 650 6.24 -7.88 -38.11
CA LYS A 650 5.22 -7.55 -39.13
C LYS A 650 5.49 -8.28 -40.44
N GLN A 651 6.75 -8.41 -40.84
CA GLN A 651 7.12 -9.18 -42.02
C GLN A 651 6.85 -10.68 -41.83
N ALA A 652 7.24 -11.25 -40.69
CA ALA A 652 7.01 -12.66 -40.38
C ALA A 652 5.53 -13.02 -40.38
N LYS A 653 4.67 -12.19 -39.75
CA LYS A 653 3.21 -12.35 -39.79
C LYS A 653 2.65 -12.28 -41.21
N LYS A 654 3.10 -11.31 -41.99
CA LYS A 654 2.67 -11.19 -43.39
C LYS A 654 3.06 -12.42 -44.22
N GLU A 655 4.20 -13.04 -43.92
CA GLU A 655 4.67 -14.26 -44.56
C GLU A 655 3.89 -15.51 -44.07
N SER A 656 3.50 -15.59 -42.79
CA SER A 656 2.64 -16.66 -42.26
C SER A 656 1.23 -16.60 -42.86
N ASP A 657 0.61 -15.41 -42.87
CA ASP A 657 -0.74 -15.19 -43.42
C ASP A 657 -0.77 -15.49 -44.93
N ALA A 658 0.31 -15.14 -45.63
CA ALA A 658 0.48 -15.49 -47.04
C ALA A 658 0.63 -17.00 -47.25
N SER A 659 1.24 -17.73 -46.32
CA SER A 659 1.40 -19.19 -46.39
C SER A 659 0.10 -19.95 -46.12
N GLU A 660 -0.72 -19.51 -45.16
CA GLU A 660 -2.02 -20.10 -44.86
C GLU A 660 -3.00 -19.93 -46.04
N SER A 661 -2.92 -18.80 -46.74
CA SER A 661 -3.73 -18.52 -47.95
C SER A 661 -3.44 -19.44 -49.16
N THR A 662 -2.44 -20.35 -49.07
CA THR A 662 -2.07 -21.27 -50.17
C THR A 662 -2.50 -22.72 -49.98
N SER A 663 -3.32 -23.02 -48.98
CA SER A 663 -3.93 -24.34 -48.78
C SER A 663 -5.39 -24.35 -49.29
N PRO A 664 -5.76 -25.17 -50.29
CA PRO A 664 -7.10 -25.15 -50.87
C PRO A 664 -8.02 -26.12 -50.13
N GLU A 665 -8.51 -25.77 -48.95
CA GLU A 665 -9.66 -26.44 -48.30
C GLU A 665 -10.12 -25.67 -47.03
N ALA A 666 -10.88 -24.58 -47.19
CA ALA A 666 -11.85 -24.09 -46.20
C ALA A 666 -12.63 -22.88 -46.75
N GLU A 667 -13.72 -23.13 -47.49
CA GLU A 667 -14.85 -22.20 -47.55
C GLU A 667 -15.91 -22.72 -46.58
N ASN A 668 -16.40 -21.82 -45.70
CA ASN A 668 -17.45 -21.93 -44.67
C ASN A 668 -16.95 -22.10 -43.22
N ALA A 669 -16.77 -20.98 -42.53
CA ALA A 669 -17.19 -20.82 -41.14
C ALA A 669 -17.52 -19.33 -40.90
N ASP A 670 -18.71 -19.09 -40.36
CA ASP A 670 -19.23 -17.78 -39.98
C ASP A 670 -18.44 -17.19 -38.80
N ALA A 671 -18.49 -15.85 -38.70
CA ALA A 671 -17.91 -15.09 -37.62
C ALA A 671 -18.61 -15.38 -36.29
N GLU A 672 -17.95 -16.14 -35.42
CA GLU A 672 -18.20 -16.20 -33.98
C GLU A 672 -16.88 -15.94 -33.25
N ASP A 673 -16.99 -15.23 -32.13
CA ASP A 673 -15.94 -14.62 -31.33
C ASP A 673 -14.73 -15.55 -31.05
N GLU A 674 -13.56 -15.19 -31.58
CA GLU A 674 -12.29 -15.72 -31.12
C GLU A 674 -11.86 -14.98 -29.84
N GLU A 675 -12.26 -15.49 -28.68
CA GLU A 675 -11.38 -15.45 -27.51
C GLU A 675 -10.19 -16.38 -27.80
N SER A 676 -9.23 -15.89 -28.58
CA SER A 676 -7.92 -16.52 -28.66
C SER A 676 -7.16 -16.20 -27.38
N THR A 677 -6.67 -17.25 -26.74
CA THR A 677 -5.61 -17.16 -25.74
C THR A 677 -4.42 -16.49 -26.41
N THR A 678 -4.20 -15.21 -26.10
CA THR A 678 -3.06 -14.46 -26.61
C THR A 678 -1.79 -15.06 -26.00
N GLU A 679 -1.13 -15.96 -26.73
CA GLU A 679 0.31 -16.13 -26.56
C GLU A 679 0.93 -14.74 -26.81
N ASP A 680 1.52 -14.14 -25.78
CA ASP A 680 2.08 -12.80 -25.84
C ASP A 680 3.07 -12.71 -27.01
N GLU A 681 2.77 -11.83 -27.97
CA GLU A 681 3.67 -11.59 -29.08
C GLU A 681 5.03 -11.12 -28.56
N PRO A 682 6.14 -11.64 -29.10
CA PRO A 682 7.46 -11.28 -28.61
C PRO A 682 7.66 -9.77 -28.73
N SER A 683 8.10 -9.12 -27.64
CA SER A 683 8.33 -7.67 -27.58
C SER A 683 9.82 -7.35 -27.42
N TYR A 684 10.24 -6.18 -27.89
CA TYR A 684 11.62 -5.72 -27.70
C TYR A 684 11.81 -5.21 -26.27
N SER A 685 12.80 -5.76 -25.55
CA SER A 685 13.16 -5.34 -24.20
C SER A 685 14.43 -4.47 -24.18
N ALA A 686 14.51 -3.58 -23.19
CA ALA A 686 15.72 -2.80 -22.94
C ALA A 686 16.88 -3.71 -22.49
N GLN A 687 18.12 -3.28 -22.76
CA GLN A 687 19.28 -3.88 -22.13
C GLN A 687 19.25 -3.60 -20.63
N GLU A 688 19.20 -4.65 -19.81
CA GLU A 688 19.22 -4.56 -18.36
C GLU A 688 20.66 -4.63 -17.82
N ILE A 689 21.02 -3.70 -16.93
CA ILE A 689 22.34 -3.60 -16.31
C ILE A 689 22.16 -3.47 -14.79
N LYS A 690 22.71 -4.42 -14.01
CA LYS A 690 22.73 -4.31 -12.54
C LYS A 690 23.94 -3.50 -12.10
N VAL A 691 23.70 -2.41 -11.39
CA VAL A 691 24.73 -1.49 -10.90
C VAL A 691 25.05 -1.82 -9.45
N MET A 692 26.16 -2.51 -9.23
CA MET A 692 26.56 -3.01 -7.92
C MET A 692 27.48 -2.01 -7.21
N VAL A 693 26.93 -1.20 -6.31
CA VAL A 693 27.71 -0.26 -5.47
C VAL A 693 27.93 -0.90 -4.09
N PRO A 694 29.15 -1.38 -3.77
CA PRO A 694 29.41 -1.97 -2.47
C PRO A 694 29.52 -0.91 -1.38
N TYR A 695 29.05 -1.24 -0.17
CA TYR A 695 29.30 -0.48 1.05
C TYR A 695 29.66 -1.43 2.21
N GLU A 696 30.36 -0.91 3.21
CA GLU A 696 30.70 -1.65 4.43
C GLU A 696 29.48 -1.62 5.36
N GLN A 697 28.97 -2.80 5.72
CA GLN A 697 27.88 -2.90 6.67
C GLN A 697 28.38 -2.52 8.08
N ASP A 698 27.56 -1.78 8.84
CA ASP A 698 27.92 -1.47 10.23
C ASP A 698 27.85 -2.75 11.08
N ILE A 699 29.02 -3.24 11.49
CA ILE A 699 29.20 -4.34 12.43
C ILE A 699 30.08 -3.82 13.56
N PRO A 700 29.49 -3.32 14.66
CA PRO A 700 30.25 -2.81 15.79
C PRO A 700 31.13 -3.90 16.40
N GLU A 701 32.37 -3.55 16.75
CA GLU A 701 33.29 -4.49 17.40
C GLU A 701 33.34 -4.28 18.92
N GLY A 702 33.26 -5.37 19.68
CA GLY A 702 33.50 -5.38 21.13
C GLY A 702 32.65 -6.39 21.90
N ILE A 703 32.90 -6.54 23.20
CA ILE A 703 32.11 -7.40 24.09
C ILE A 703 31.50 -6.55 25.21
N ILE A 704 30.18 -6.63 25.40
CA ILE A 704 29.43 -5.96 26.46
C ILE A 704 28.58 -6.97 27.24
N ALA A 705 28.53 -6.83 28.55
CA ALA A 705 27.68 -7.60 29.44
C ALA A 705 26.72 -6.67 30.19
N LEU A 706 25.42 -6.86 29.97
CA LEU A 706 24.35 -6.22 30.71
C LEU A 706 24.04 -7.10 31.92
N THR A 707 24.23 -6.61 33.14
CA THR A 707 24.19 -7.41 34.39
C THR A 707 23.16 -6.89 35.38
N ASN A 708 22.71 -7.74 36.32
CA ASN A 708 21.68 -7.42 37.33
C ASN A 708 20.36 -6.90 36.74
N ALA A 709 20.03 -7.30 35.51
CA ALA A 709 18.82 -6.85 34.83
C ALA A 709 17.62 -7.74 35.16
N HIS A 710 16.42 -7.15 35.18
CA HIS A 710 15.17 -7.90 35.05
C HIS A 710 14.94 -8.16 33.55
N VAL A 711 15.32 -9.36 33.07
CA VAL A 711 15.32 -9.69 31.63
C VAL A 711 14.04 -10.43 31.27
N ILE A 712 13.22 -9.84 30.41
CA ILE A 712 12.00 -10.44 29.88
C ILE A 712 12.31 -10.89 28.45
N THR A 713 12.50 -12.19 28.23
CA THR A 713 13.19 -12.67 27.02
C THR A 713 12.28 -12.78 25.81
N MET A 714 10.96 -12.87 26.01
CA MET A 714 9.97 -13.26 25.00
C MET A 714 10.18 -14.67 24.44
N LYS A 715 10.93 -15.52 25.15
CA LYS A 715 11.01 -16.95 24.86
C LYS A 715 9.94 -17.68 25.70
N GLY A 716 8.69 -17.62 25.25
CA GLY A 716 7.55 -17.92 26.12
C GLY A 716 7.57 -17.00 27.34
N ASP A 717 7.16 -17.50 28.52
CA ASP A 717 7.08 -16.72 29.76
C ASP A 717 8.42 -16.60 30.52
N GLU A 718 9.56 -16.79 29.86
CA GLU A 718 10.86 -16.80 30.53
C GLU A 718 11.30 -15.38 30.97
N VAL A 719 11.47 -15.22 32.28
CA VAL A 719 11.92 -13.98 32.91
C VAL A 719 13.07 -14.27 33.90
N PHE A 720 14.13 -13.47 33.82
CA PHE A 720 15.25 -13.52 34.76
C PHE A 720 15.26 -12.28 35.66
N GLU A 721 14.92 -12.46 36.93
CA GLU A 721 14.93 -11.40 37.96
C GLU A 721 16.32 -10.78 38.20
N ASN A 722 17.36 -11.60 38.07
CA ASN A 722 18.76 -11.17 38.11
C ASN A 722 19.49 -11.84 36.95
N GLY A 723 19.23 -11.31 35.76
CA GLY A 723 19.73 -11.81 34.49
C GLY A 723 21.03 -11.13 34.04
N VAL A 724 21.73 -11.83 33.16
CA VAL A 724 22.88 -11.34 32.41
C VAL A 724 22.63 -11.59 30.92
N ILE A 725 22.94 -10.59 30.09
CA ILE A 725 22.99 -10.70 28.63
C ILE A 725 24.42 -10.35 28.19
N VAL A 726 25.11 -11.27 27.54
CA VAL A 726 26.44 -11.06 26.96
C VAL A 726 26.30 -10.94 25.45
N ILE A 727 26.87 -9.87 24.91
CA ILE A 727 26.77 -9.49 23.51
C ILE A 727 28.19 -9.34 22.98
N GLU A 728 28.48 -10.04 21.90
CA GLU A 728 29.72 -9.93 21.15
C GLU A 728 29.39 -9.32 19.79
N ASN A 729 30.04 -8.20 19.50
CA ASN A 729 29.79 -7.34 18.36
C ASN A 729 28.32 -6.88 18.35
N ARG A 730 27.48 -7.57 17.56
CA ARG A 730 26.05 -7.27 17.41
C ARG A 730 25.13 -8.45 17.74
N ARG A 731 25.66 -9.60 18.20
CA ARG A 731 24.86 -10.79 18.49
C ARG A 731 24.93 -11.16 19.97
N ILE A 732 23.83 -11.68 20.49
CA ILE A 732 23.73 -12.22 21.85
C ILE A 732 24.46 -13.56 21.85
N VAL A 733 25.50 -13.68 22.68
CA VAL A 733 26.30 -14.91 22.82
C VAL A 733 25.99 -15.70 24.09
N ALA A 734 25.41 -15.05 25.11
CA ALA A 734 24.89 -15.73 26.29
C ALA A 734 23.74 -14.92 26.93
N VAL A 735 22.74 -15.61 27.46
CA VAL A 735 21.66 -15.01 28.27
C VAL A 735 21.24 -16.01 29.35
N GLY A 736 20.94 -15.54 30.56
CA GLY A 736 20.48 -16.38 31.65
C GLY A 736 20.60 -15.74 33.02
N PRO A 737 20.29 -16.47 34.11
CA PRO A 737 20.50 -15.99 35.47
C PRO A 737 21.98 -15.71 35.72
N MET A 738 22.29 -14.67 36.49
CA MET A 738 23.67 -14.25 36.78
C MET A 738 24.55 -15.38 37.34
N SER A 739 23.96 -16.34 38.08
CA SER A 739 24.69 -17.49 38.62
C SER A 739 25.19 -18.49 37.56
N ASN A 740 24.67 -18.41 36.34
CA ASN A 740 24.83 -19.43 35.30
C ASN A 740 25.55 -18.91 34.04
N VAL A 741 25.72 -17.59 33.91
CA VAL A 741 26.35 -16.96 32.74
C VAL A 741 27.77 -16.53 33.11
N GLU A 742 28.76 -17.04 32.37
CA GLU A 742 30.14 -16.60 32.50
C GLU A 742 30.35 -15.33 31.66
N ILE A 743 30.80 -14.25 32.31
CA ILE A 743 31.11 -12.98 31.64
C ILE A 743 32.54 -13.06 31.11
N PRO A 744 32.78 -12.90 29.80
CA PRO A 744 34.12 -12.95 29.23
C PRO A 744 35.06 -11.88 29.82
N ASP A 745 36.33 -12.25 29.98
CA ASP A 745 37.39 -11.31 30.38
C ASP A 745 37.49 -10.14 29.39
N GLY A 746 37.47 -8.91 29.89
CA GLY A 746 37.55 -7.69 29.08
C GLY A 746 36.22 -7.17 28.52
N ALA A 747 35.09 -7.83 28.84
CA ALA A 747 33.76 -7.29 28.54
C ALA A 747 33.53 -5.95 29.25
N THR A 748 32.90 -5.01 28.55
CA THR A 748 32.35 -3.80 29.16
C THR A 748 31.14 -4.19 29.99
N ILE A 749 31.16 -3.94 31.30
CA ILE A 749 30.06 -4.30 32.19
C ILE A 749 29.16 -3.09 32.40
N VAL A 750 27.86 -3.26 32.12
CA VAL A 750 26.82 -2.29 32.45
C VAL A 750 25.93 -2.93 33.52
N ASP A 751 25.88 -2.29 34.68
CA ASP A 751 25.01 -2.70 35.79
C ASP A 751 23.62 -2.08 35.59
N LEU A 752 22.60 -2.93 35.54
CA LEU A 752 21.21 -2.58 35.28
C LEU A 752 20.31 -2.90 36.49
N GLU A 753 20.86 -2.93 37.70
CA GLU A 753 20.09 -3.14 38.93
C GLU A 753 18.84 -2.22 38.95
N GLY A 754 17.66 -2.84 39.10
CA GLY A 754 16.36 -2.16 39.14
C GLY A 754 15.76 -1.80 37.77
N LYS A 755 16.43 -2.13 36.67
CA LYS A 755 15.96 -1.88 35.29
C LYS A 755 15.50 -3.17 34.61
N SER A 756 14.58 -3.01 33.67
CA SER A 756 14.09 -4.12 32.84
C SER A 756 14.70 -4.08 31.45
N VAL A 757 14.92 -5.25 30.85
CA VAL A 757 15.37 -5.37 29.46
C VAL A 757 14.38 -6.23 28.69
N VAL A 758 13.90 -5.70 27.57
CA VAL A 758 13.02 -6.37 26.59
C VAL A 758 13.69 -6.37 25.21
N PRO A 759 13.28 -7.25 24.28
CA PRO A 759 13.69 -7.11 22.88
C PRO A 759 13.30 -5.76 22.30
N GLY A 760 13.98 -5.35 21.24
CA GLY A 760 13.63 -4.17 20.44
C GLY A 760 12.20 -4.22 19.93
N PHE A 761 11.50 -3.09 19.99
CA PHE A 761 10.11 -3.01 19.51
C PHE A 761 10.03 -3.05 17.98
N VAL A 762 9.03 -3.76 17.46
CA VAL A 762 8.77 -3.96 16.04
C VAL A 762 7.47 -3.29 15.65
N ASP A 763 7.55 -2.22 14.87
CA ASP A 763 6.39 -1.54 14.31
C ASP A 763 6.06 -2.11 12.91
N THR A 764 4.99 -2.89 12.81
CA THR A 764 4.63 -3.58 11.56
C THR A 764 3.86 -2.68 10.59
N HIS A 765 3.50 -1.45 10.97
CA HIS A 765 2.88 -0.47 10.09
C HIS A 765 3.19 0.95 10.59
N ALA A 766 4.19 1.58 9.97
CA ALA A 766 4.52 2.98 10.18
C ALA A 766 4.55 3.76 8.86
N HIS A 767 4.47 5.08 8.94
CA HIS A 767 4.83 5.99 7.85
C HIS A 767 5.84 7.01 8.35
N LEU A 768 7.12 6.77 8.08
CA LEU A 768 8.20 7.58 8.67
C LEU A 768 8.33 8.98 8.02
N SER A 769 7.68 9.23 6.89
CA SER A 769 7.63 10.56 6.22
C SER A 769 9.01 11.19 5.95
N SER A 770 9.91 10.46 5.29
CA SER A 770 11.26 10.96 4.94
C SER A 770 11.27 11.96 3.77
N THR A 771 12.33 12.77 3.68
CA THR A 771 12.53 13.75 2.63
C THR A 771 12.79 13.07 1.28
N SER A 772 12.13 13.54 0.21
CA SER A 772 12.33 13.02 -1.15
C SER A 772 13.18 13.95 -2.03
N MET A 773 13.71 13.39 -3.12
CA MET A 773 14.52 14.05 -4.15
C MET A 773 15.96 14.34 -3.72
N LEU A 774 16.19 15.38 -2.90
CA LEU A 774 17.50 15.66 -2.29
C LEU A 774 17.48 15.14 -0.87
N HIS A 775 18.41 14.25 -0.51
CA HIS A 775 18.40 13.60 0.80
C HIS A 775 19.00 14.49 1.89
N LYS A 776 18.51 14.30 3.12
CA LYS A 776 19.12 14.86 4.32
C LYS A 776 20.07 13.85 4.96
N ASP A 777 21.08 14.35 5.68
CA ASP A 777 22.07 13.52 6.39
C ASP A 777 21.48 12.67 7.51
N GLN A 778 20.38 13.12 8.12
CA GLN A 778 19.71 12.46 9.22
C GLN A 778 18.22 12.77 9.11
N GLU A 779 17.35 11.76 9.25
CA GLU A 779 15.90 11.98 9.31
C GLU A 779 15.41 12.03 10.77
N TRP A 780 14.59 13.03 11.09
CA TRP A 780 14.14 13.28 12.47
C TRP A 780 13.20 12.18 12.96
N SER A 781 12.33 11.69 12.08
CA SER A 781 11.37 10.64 12.38
C SER A 781 12.06 9.32 12.71
N TYR A 782 13.20 9.03 12.07
CA TYR A 782 13.95 7.80 12.29
C TYR A 782 14.61 7.84 13.66
N ALA A 783 15.21 8.98 14.01
CA ALA A 783 15.76 9.24 15.33
C ALA A 783 14.66 9.18 16.42
N ALA A 784 13.51 9.81 16.19
CA ALA A 784 12.39 9.78 17.13
C ALA A 784 11.92 8.34 17.43
N ASN A 785 11.68 7.52 16.41
CA ASN A 785 11.24 6.14 16.63
C ASN A 785 12.29 5.31 17.38
N LEU A 786 13.57 5.43 17.02
CA LEU A 786 14.63 4.71 17.73
C LEU A 786 14.75 5.16 19.19
N ALA A 787 14.67 6.45 19.48
CA ALA A 787 14.70 6.98 20.84
C ALA A 787 13.56 6.41 21.70
N TYR A 788 12.41 6.11 21.08
CA TYR A 788 11.24 5.48 21.71
C TYR A 788 11.26 3.93 21.62
N GLY A 789 12.42 3.32 21.34
CA GLY A 789 12.64 1.88 21.46
C GLY A 789 12.21 1.04 20.26
N VAL A 790 11.68 1.67 19.20
CA VAL A 790 11.39 0.99 17.94
C VAL A 790 12.70 0.75 17.21
N THR A 791 13.13 -0.51 17.14
CA THR A 791 14.37 -0.91 16.48
C THR A 791 14.13 -1.46 15.07
N THR A 792 12.91 -1.88 14.77
CA THR A 792 12.51 -2.41 13.45
C THR A 792 11.17 -1.84 13.04
N THR A 793 11.02 -1.50 11.77
CA THR A 793 9.77 -0.97 11.24
C THR A 793 9.52 -1.47 9.82
N ARG A 794 8.25 -1.78 9.50
CA ARG A 794 7.77 -1.90 8.13
C ARG A 794 7.04 -0.62 7.76
N ASP A 795 7.55 0.06 6.72
CA ASP A 795 6.82 1.15 6.07
C ASP A 795 6.06 0.58 4.86
N PRO A 796 4.74 0.39 4.98
CA PRO A 796 3.96 -0.33 3.99
C PRO A 796 3.60 0.56 2.80
N GLN A 797 3.88 1.87 2.79
CA GLN A 797 3.71 2.69 1.60
C GLN A 797 4.34 4.06 1.79
N THR A 798 5.54 4.26 1.24
CA THR A 798 6.12 5.60 1.15
C THR A 798 5.78 6.28 -0.16
N GLY A 799 5.39 5.56 -1.22
CA GLY A 799 5.14 6.16 -2.55
C GLY A 799 6.39 6.75 -3.20
N THR A 800 7.59 6.38 -2.74
CA THR A 800 8.89 6.80 -3.28
C THR A 800 9.91 5.70 -3.01
N THR A 801 10.92 5.59 -3.86
CA THR A 801 12.05 4.68 -3.70
C THR A 801 13.18 5.28 -2.85
N ASP A 802 13.10 6.57 -2.48
CA ASP A 802 14.10 7.26 -1.64
C ASP A 802 14.36 6.54 -0.31
N VAL A 803 13.34 5.89 0.25
CA VAL A 803 13.41 5.09 1.48
C VAL A 803 14.43 3.94 1.40
N LEU A 804 14.69 3.41 0.20
CA LEU A 804 15.68 2.34 -0.01
C LEU A 804 17.10 2.83 0.30
N SER A 805 17.45 4.01 -0.23
CA SER A 805 18.73 4.67 0.07
C SER A 805 18.87 5.00 1.56
N TYR A 806 17.79 5.47 2.20
CA TYR A 806 17.81 5.72 3.65
C TYR A 806 17.99 4.44 4.47
N GLY A 807 17.36 3.34 4.06
CA GLY A 807 17.57 2.01 4.66
C GLY A 807 19.03 1.56 4.56
N ASP A 808 19.65 1.70 3.38
CA ASP A 808 21.07 1.38 3.18
C ASP A 808 21.97 2.23 4.09
N MET A 809 21.68 3.53 4.24
CA MET A 809 22.45 4.43 5.13
C MET A 809 22.30 4.06 6.61
N VAL A 810 21.13 3.60 7.04
CA VAL A 810 20.98 3.07 8.42
C VAL A 810 21.79 1.78 8.58
N GLN A 811 21.75 0.88 7.60
CA GLN A 811 22.51 -0.38 7.64
C GLN A 811 24.03 -0.17 7.59
N ALA A 812 24.49 0.88 6.93
CA ALA A 812 25.89 1.30 6.89
C ALA A 812 26.36 2.07 8.13
N GLY A 813 25.44 2.46 9.02
CA GLY A 813 25.74 3.27 10.20
C GLY A 813 25.99 4.76 9.90
N ASP A 814 25.66 5.21 8.68
CA ASP A 814 25.73 6.61 8.25
C ASP A 814 24.54 7.44 8.77
N MET A 815 23.42 6.78 9.08
CA MET A 815 22.21 7.39 9.66
C MET A 815 21.73 6.62 10.89
N ILE A 816 21.28 7.34 11.93
CA ILE A 816 20.70 6.73 13.14
C ILE A 816 19.20 6.51 12.95
N GLY A 817 18.72 5.28 13.13
CA GLY A 817 17.31 4.92 13.00
C GLY A 817 17.03 3.43 13.22
N PRO A 818 15.76 3.00 13.16
CA PRO A 818 15.39 1.59 13.12
C PRO A 818 15.81 0.91 11.82
N ARG A 819 15.83 -0.42 11.79
CA ARG A 819 15.86 -1.21 10.54
C ARG A 819 14.57 -0.96 9.77
N ILE A 820 14.69 -0.63 8.49
CA ILE A 820 13.56 -0.22 7.64
C ILE A 820 13.29 -1.29 6.60
N TYR A 821 12.15 -1.97 6.74
CA TYR A 821 11.62 -2.88 5.74
C TYR A 821 10.50 -2.19 4.98
N SER A 822 10.85 -1.29 4.06
CA SER A 822 9.83 -0.62 3.24
C SER A 822 9.40 -1.49 2.07
N THR A 823 8.14 -1.32 1.65
CA THR A 823 7.65 -1.82 0.37
C THR A 823 8.08 -0.96 -0.81
N GLY A 824 8.65 0.23 -0.58
CA GLY A 824 8.78 1.27 -1.60
C GLY A 824 7.39 1.77 -2.06
N PRO A 825 7.24 2.23 -3.32
CA PRO A 825 5.93 2.54 -3.87
C PRO A 825 4.98 1.32 -3.88
N GLY A 826 3.72 1.48 -3.51
CA GLY A 826 2.74 0.41 -3.55
C GLY A 826 2.35 -0.02 -4.96
N VAL A 827 2.09 -1.32 -5.13
CA VAL A 827 1.63 -1.95 -6.37
C VAL A 827 0.20 -1.50 -6.67
N GLY A 828 -0.06 -1.10 -7.92
CA GLY A 828 -1.41 -0.84 -8.44
C GLY A 828 -1.82 0.63 -8.45
N TYR A 829 -2.68 1.08 -7.53
CA TYR A 829 -3.54 2.30 -7.54
C TYR A 829 -3.00 3.59 -8.20
N TRP A 830 -1.68 3.80 -8.19
CA TRP A 830 -0.98 4.95 -8.81
C TRP A 830 0.03 4.57 -9.91
N GLY A 831 0.40 3.30 -10.05
CA GLY A 831 1.52 2.86 -10.89
C GLY A 831 1.12 2.20 -12.20
N TYR A 832 0.21 1.21 -12.17
CA TYR A 832 0.02 0.27 -13.29
C TYR A 832 -1.42 -0.23 -13.43
N ASN A 833 -1.80 -0.57 -14.66
CA ASN A 833 -2.95 -1.42 -14.96
C ASN A 833 -2.43 -2.80 -15.34
N LEU A 834 -2.45 -3.74 -14.38
CA LEU A 834 -2.07 -5.15 -14.61
C LEU A 834 -2.95 -5.76 -15.70
N LYS A 835 -2.38 -6.58 -16.58
CA LYS A 835 -3.05 -7.09 -17.80
C LYS A 835 -3.20 -8.60 -17.83
N SER A 836 -2.23 -9.30 -17.28
CA SER A 836 -2.17 -10.75 -17.19
C SER A 836 -1.32 -11.14 -15.98
N LEU A 837 -1.31 -12.44 -15.65
CA LEU A 837 -0.38 -12.98 -14.65
C LEU A 837 1.07 -12.76 -15.08
N ASP A 838 1.42 -12.98 -16.34
CA ASP A 838 2.80 -12.80 -16.85
C ASP A 838 3.25 -11.34 -16.77
N HIS A 839 2.39 -10.39 -17.13
CA HIS A 839 2.69 -8.98 -16.93
C HIS A 839 2.86 -8.66 -15.42
N THR A 840 2.09 -9.32 -14.55
CA THR A 840 2.22 -9.14 -13.09
C THR A 840 3.54 -9.70 -12.57
N ARG A 841 3.99 -10.87 -13.06
CA ARG A 841 5.31 -11.45 -12.76
C ARG A 841 6.42 -10.49 -13.12
N GLU A 842 6.37 -9.94 -14.33
CA GLU A 842 7.33 -8.91 -14.75
C GLU A 842 7.27 -7.74 -13.79
N VAL A 843 6.12 -7.06 -13.63
CA VAL A 843 6.00 -5.88 -12.75
C VAL A 843 6.56 -6.12 -11.34
N LEU A 844 6.36 -7.31 -10.74
CA LEU A 844 6.87 -7.60 -9.40
C LEU A 844 8.39 -7.80 -9.31
N ARG A 845 9.10 -8.05 -10.44
CA ARG A 845 10.57 -8.09 -10.47
C ARG A 845 11.20 -6.79 -9.97
N GLN A 846 10.52 -5.64 -10.11
CA GLN A 846 11.02 -4.39 -9.54
C GLN A 846 11.28 -4.51 -8.03
N TYR A 847 10.40 -5.21 -7.30
CA TYR A 847 10.47 -5.39 -5.86
C TYR A 847 11.46 -6.48 -5.47
N SER A 848 11.36 -7.66 -6.09
CA SER A 848 12.17 -8.83 -5.73
C SER A 848 13.63 -8.72 -6.20
N GLU A 849 13.88 -8.13 -7.37
CA GLU A 849 15.19 -8.17 -8.02
C GLU A 849 15.97 -6.85 -7.86
N TYR A 850 15.31 -5.70 -8.01
CA TYR A 850 16.00 -4.41 -8.10
C TYR A 850 15.91 -3.56 -6.83
N PHE A 851 14.72 -3.41 -6.26
CA PHE A 851 14.55 -2.79 -4.93
C PHE A 851 15.01 -3.73 -3.82
N ASP A 852 14.91 -5.05 -4.04
CA ASP A 852 15.20 -6.09 -3.06
C ASP A 852 14.33 -5.98 -1.79
N THR A 853 13.10 -5.52 -1.96
CA THR A 853 12.11 -5.40 -0.89
C THR A 853 11.56 -6.79 -0.58
N LYS A 854 11.53 -7.17 0.69
CA LYS A 854 10.98 -8.48 1.13
C LYS A 854 9.45 -8.50 1.16
N THR A 855 8.84 -7.32 1.10
CA THR A 855 7.39 -7.11 1.18
C THR A 855 6.95 -6.10 0.13
N ILE A 856 5.71 -6.20 -0.31
CA ILE A 856 5.07 -5.24 -1.21
C ILE A 856 3.74 -4.77 -0.61
N LYS A 857 3.26 -3.59 -1.03
CA LYS A 857 1.92 -3.13 -0.70
C LYS A 857 0.97 -3.36 -1.86
N MET A 858 0.01 -4.24 -1.65
CA MET A 858 -1.14 -4.40 -2.54
C MET A 858 -2.21 -3.38 -2.14
N TYR A 859 -2.17 -2.19 -2.75
CA TYR A 859 -3.09 -1.09 -2.41
C TYR A 859 -4.32 -1.12 -3.33
N ARG A 860 -5.34 -1.87 -2.95
CA ARG A 860 -6.67 -1.90 -3.61
C ARG A 860 -6.60 -2.08 -5.13
N VAL A 861 -5.76 -3.01 -5.58
CA VAL A 861 -5.48 -3.18 -7.02
C VAL A 861 -6.65 -3.84 -7.73
N GLY A 862 -7.20 -3.13 -8.72
CA GLY A 862 -8.20 -3.66 -9.66
C GLY A 862 -9.33 -4.45 -9.00
N ASN A 863 -9.76 -5.50 -9.70
CA ASN A 863 -10.72 -6.48 -9.19
C ASN A 863 -9.98 -7.74 -8.67
N ARG A 864 -10.72 -8.77 -8.24
CA ARG A 864 -10.14 -9.96 -7.60
C ARG A 864 -9.19 -10.75 -8.50
N LYS A 865 -9.41 -10.77 -9.82
CA LYS A 865 -8.47 -11.38 -10.80
C LYS A 865 -7.07 -10.77 -10.69
N HIS A 866 -6.99 -9.44 -10.66
CA HIS A 866 -5.72 -8.73 -10.53
C HIS A 866 -5.03 -9.01 -9.19
N ARG A 867 -5.80 -9.07 -8.08
CA ARG A 867 -5.25 -9.41 -6.75
C ARG A 867 -4.74 -10.85 -6.70
N GLN A 868 -5.42 -11.77 -7.36
CA GLN A 868 -4.99 -13.17 -7.44
C GLN A 868 -3.75 -13.34 -8.33
N TRP A 869 -3.55 -12.50 -9.36
CA TRP A 869 -2.27 -12.47 -10.08
C TRP A 869 -1.13 -11.99 -9.20
N ILE A 870 -1.37 -10.96 -8.37
CA ILE A 870 -0.35 -10.45 -7.45
C ILE A 870 0.07 -11.52 -6.45
N ILE A 871 -0.86 -12.24 -5.83
CA ILE A 871 -0.50 -13.25 -4.81
C ILE A 871 0.25 -14.43 -5.44
N GLN A 872 -0.12 -14.87 -6.65
CA GLN A 872 0.61 -15.90 -7.40
C GLN A 872 2.05 -15.46 -7.72
N ALA A 873 2.21 -14.29 -8.34
CA ALA A 873 3.54 -13.76 -8.67
C ALA A 873 4.38 -13.45 -7.41
N SER A 874 3.75 -13.03 -6.31
CA SER A 874 4.43 -12.79 -5.04
C SER A 874 4.95 -14.09 -4.42
N HIS A 875 4.16 -15.17 -4.49
CA HIS A 875 4.57 -16.48 -3.99
C HIS A 875 5.78 -17.01 -4.77
N GLU A 876 5.74 -16.93 -6.11
CA GLU A 876 6.84 -17.33 -7.00
C GLU A 876 8.15 -16.54 -6.73
N GLN A 877 8.01 -15.28 -6.31
CA GLN A 877 9.13 -14.37 -6.07
C GLN A 877 9.49 -14.23 -4.58
N GLN A 878 8.86 -15.02 -3.70
CA GLN A 878 9.05 -14.98 -2.25
C GLN A 878 8.90 -13.58 -1.63
N LEU A 879 7.91 -12.82 -2.11
CA LEU A 879 7.50 -11.53 -1.55
C LEU A 879 6.33 -11.77 -0.60
N MET A 880 6.32 -11.11 0.57
CA MET A 880 5.15 -11.10 1.47
C MET A 880 4.29 -9.84 1.27
N PRO A 881 3.13 -9.91 0.58
CA PRO A 881 2.32 -8.72 0.36
C PRO A 881 1.54 -8.33 1.61
N THR A 882 1.53 -7.04 1.92
CA THR A 882 0.63 -6.45 2.90
C THR A 882 -0.51 -5.71 2.20
N THR A 883 -1.70 -5.72 2.81
CA THR A 883 -2.94 -5.27 2.18
C THR A 883 -3.55 -4.07 2.89
N GLU A 884 -4.25 -3.22 2.14
CA GLU A 884 -5.06 -2.14 2.69
C GLU A 884 -6.40 -2.68 3.21
N GLY A 885 -6.75 -2.42 4.48
CA GLY A 885 -8.04 -2.80 5.07
C GLY A 885 -9.22 -2.02 4.49
N ALA A 886 -9.00 -0.77 4.05
CA ALA A 886 -9.90 0.02 3.21
C ALA A 886 -11.34 0.26 3.73
N LEU A 887 -11.65 0.08 5.02
CA LEU A 887 -13.02 0.15 5.56
C LEU A 887 -14.01 -0.77 4.83
N ASP A 888 -13.52 -1.90 4.30
CA ASP A 888 -14.25 -2.79 3.39
C ASP A 888 -14.14 -4.25 3.84
N ILE A 889 -15.11 -4.70 4.64
CA ILE A 889 -15.08 -6.04 5.22
C ILE A 889 -15.08 -7.15 4.15
N ARG A 890 -15.80 -6.97 3.04
CA ARG A 890 -15.83 -7.95 1.95
C ARG A 890 -14.45 -8.10 1.32
N LEU A 891 -13.78 -6.98 1.05
CA LEU A 891 -12.40 -7.01 0.56
C LEU A 891 -11.48 -7.78 1.52
N ASN A 892 -11.63 -7.56 2.84
CA ASN A 892 -10.83 -8.22 3.86
C ASN A 892 -11.03 -9.75 3.86
N TYR A 893 -12.27 -10.23 3.70
CA TYR A 893 -12.55 -11.66 3.53
C TYR A 893 -11.89 -12.23 2.28
N THR A 894 -12.01 -11.55 1.13
CA THR A 894 -11.42 -12.07 -0.12
C THR A 894 -9.90 -12.12 -0.05
N GLN A 895 -9.25 -11.16 0.62
CA GLN A 895 -7.80 -11.17 0.86
C GLN A 895 -7.39 -12.33 1.78
N LEU A 896 -8.19 -12.60 2.83
CA LEU A 896 -7.99 -13.74 3.72
C LEU A 896 -8.11 -15.08 2.95
N ILE A 897 -9.15 -15.24 2.13
CA ILE A 897 -9.38 -16.43 1.31
C ILE A 897 -8.26 -16.62 0.28
N ASP A 898 -7.84 -15.54 -0.39
CA ASP A 898 -6.76 -15.56 -1.39
C ASP A 898 -5.37 -15.82 -0.76
N GLY A 899 -5.24 -15.81 0.58
CA GLY A 899 -4.02 -16.20 1.30
C GLY A 899 -3.02 -15.07 1.55
N TYR A 900 -3.45 -13.81 1.55
CA TYR A 900 -2.55 -12.69 1.83
C TYR A 900 -1.99 -12.75 3.27
N PRO A 901 -0.66 -12.59 3.48
CA PRO A 901 -0.03 -12.75 4.79
C PRO A 901 -0.14 -11.53 5.70
N GLY A 902 -0.41 -10.33 5.16
CA GLY A 902 -0.49 -9.09 5.93
C GLY A 902 -1.77 -8.31 5.70
N HIS A 903 -2.40 -7.87 6.80
CA HIS A 903 -3.59 -7.04 6.81
C HIS A 903 -3.36 -5.79 7.66
N GLU A 904 -3.54 -4.62 7.06
CA GLU A 904 -3.37 -3.33 7.71
C GLU A 904 -4.71 -2.71 8.08
N HIS A 905 -4.72 -1.98 9.19
CA HIS A 905 -5.92 -1.48 9.87
C HIS A 905 -6.79 -2.58 10.48
N ASN A 906 -7.69 -2.17 11.37
CA ASN A 906 -8.62 -3.08 11.99
C ASN A 906 -9.73 -3.48 11.02
N ILE A 907 -10.20 -4.71 11.15
CA ILE A 907 -11.46 -5.12 10.53
C ILE A 907 -12.56 -4.14 11.00
N PRO A 908 -13.34 -3.54 10.09
CA PRO A 908 -14.21 -2.40 10.41
C PRO A 908 -15.36 -2.74 11.37
N ILE A 909 -15.79 -4.01 11.43
CA ILE A 909 -16.80 -4.47 12.39
C ILE A 909 -16.16 -4.83 13.74
N THR A 910 -16.90 -4.64 14.83
CA THR A 910 -16.38 -4.86 16.20
C THR A 910 -16.43 -6.31 16.64
N ASP A 911 -17.38 -7.10 16.13
CA ASP A 911 -17.62 -8.47 16.60
C ASP A 911 -17.31 -9.49 15.49
N VAL A 912 -16.39 -10.41 15.76
CA VAL A 912 -16.05 -11.54 14.89
C VAL A 912 -16.08 -12.84 15.69
N TYR A 913 -16.40 -13.94 15.01
CA TYR A 913 -16.71 -15.24 15.60
C TYR A 913 -15.76 -16.32 15.08
N ASN A 914 -15.94 -17.54 15.56
CA ASN A 914 -15.04 -18.66 15.34
C ASN A 914 -14.73 -18.93 13.85
N ASP A 915 -15.67 -18.67 12.94
CA ASP A 915 -15.48 -18.80 11.50
C ASP A 915 -14.34 -17.92 10.96
N PHE A 916 -14.37 -16.62 11.25
CA PHE A 916 -13.34 -15.68 10.84
C PHE A 916 -12.03 -15.92 11.61
N ILE A 917 -12.11 -16.17 12.91
CA ILE A 917 -10.95 -16.30 13.79
C ILE A 917 -10.13 -17.55 13.44
N GLN A 918 -10.76 -18.72 13.31
CA GLN A 918 -10.05 -19.96 12.98
C GLN A 918 -9.44 -19.89 11.58
N THR A 919 -10.17 -19.31 10.63
CA THR A 919 -9.66 -19.13 9.26
C THR A 919 -8.44 -18.21 9.27
N THR A 920 -8.48 -17.08 9.99
CA THR A 920 -7.36 -16.15 10.10
C THR A 920 -6.14 -16.77 10.79
N ALA A 921 -6.34 -17.54 11.85
CA ALA A 921 -5.25 -18.23 12.55
C ALA A 921 -4.61 -19.30 11.64
N PHE A 922 -5.43 -20.06 10.91
CA PHE A 922 -4.94 -21.08 9.98
C PHE A 922 -4.17 -20.48 8.80
N THR A 923 -4.64 -19.35 8.25
CA THR A 923 -3.96 -18.72 7.11
C THR A 923 -2.64 -18.06 7.49
N LYS A 924 -2.44 -17.79 8.78
CA LYS A 924 -1.34 -16.98 9.34
C LYS A 924 -1.31 -15.55 8.80
N MET A 925 -2.48 -14.99 8.49
CA MET A 925 -2.59 -13.58 8.14
C MET A 925 -2.35 -12.72 9.39
N ALA A 926 -1.28 -11.92 9.37
CA ALA A 926 -0.98 -10.97 10.43
C ALA A 926 -1.90 -9.74 10.33
N ILE A 927 -2.64 -9.45 11.40
CA ILE A 927 -3.50 -8.26 11.51
C ILE A 927 -2.76 -7.17 12.28
N THR A 928 -2.57 -6.02 11.64
CA THR A 928 -2.01 -4.81 12.29
C THR A 928 -3.12 -3.76 12.40
N PRO A 929 -3.81 -3.65 13.55
CA PRO A 929 -5.10 -2.97 13.65
C PRO A 929 -5.04 -1.43 13.56
N THR A 930 -3.89 -0.81 13.84
CA THR A 930 -3.70 0.66 13.81
C THR A 930 -4.84 1.41 14.52
N MET A 931 -5.12 1.05 15.78
CA MET A 931 -6.14 1.63 16.65
C MET A 931 -6.09 3.16 16.73
N LEU A 932 -4.90 3.76 16.60
CA LEU A 932 -4.74 5.22 16.50
C LEU A 932 -5.51 5.82 15.32
N VAL A 933 -5.69 5.05 14.25
CA VAL A 933 -6.39 5.40 13.01
C VAL A 933 -7.57 4.44 12.78
N ALA A 934 -8.25 4.08 13.86
CA ALA A 934 -9.29 3.05 13.83
C ALA A 934 -10.38 3.33 12.79
N TYR A 935 -10.82 2.25 12.15
CA TYR A 935 -12.01 2.18 11.33
C TYR A 935 -13.25 1.97 12.20
N GLY A 936 -14.43 2.42 11.74
CA GLY A 936 -15.70 2.18 12.43
C GLY A 936 -16.00 3.08 13.63
N GLY A 937 -15.28 4.20 13.79
CA GLY A 937 -15.56 5.21 14.83
C GLY A 937 -14.47 6.29 14.95
N PRO A 938 -14.47 7.06 16.05
CA PRO A 938 -13.39 7.98 16.40
C PRO A 938 -12.02 7.31 16.47
N TRP A 939 -11.01 8.00 15.93
CA TRP A 939 -9.61 7.60 16.01
C TRP A 939 -9.09 7.52 17.45
N GLY A 940 -8.30 6.48 17.74
CA GLY A 940 -7.68 6.29 19.05
C GLY A 940 -6.70 7.41 19.42
N GLU A 941 -6.01 8.02 18.46
CA GLU A 941 -5.06 9.12 18.76
C GLU A 941 -5.75 10.31 19.46
N GLU A 942 -7.02 10.56 19.12
CA GLU A 942 -7.77 11.68 19.70
C GLU A 942 -8.08 11.46 21.18
N TYR A 943 -8.18 10.20 21.62
CA TYR A 943 -8.29 9.86 23.03
C TYR A 943 -7.06 10.35 23.79
N PHE A 944 -5.85 10.05 23.27
CA PHE A 944 -4.59 10.41 23.89
C PHE A 944 -4.35 11.92 23.83
N TYR A 945 -4.54 12.58 22.68
CA TYR A 945 -4.36 14.03 22.57
C TYR A 945 -5.26 14.84 23.52
N SER A 946 -6.45 14.32 23.86
CA SER A 946 -7.37 15.02 24.77
C SER A 946 -7.19 14.68 26.26
N ARG A 947 -6.34 13.70 26.60
CA ARG A 947 -6.11 13.23 27.98
C ARG A 947 -4.65 13.32 28.42
N GLU A 948 -3.72 13.34 27.48
CA GLU A 948 -2.28 13.44 27.71
C GLU A 948 -1.77 14.84 27.34
N ASN A 949 -0.52 15.14 27.73
CA ASN A 949 0.12 16.41 27.42
C ASN A 949 1.43 16.22 26.63
N PRO A 950 1.35 15.69 25.39
CA PRO A 950 2.54 15.42 24.57
C PRO A 950 3.32 16.70 24.23
N TYR A 951 2.69 17.88 24.25
CA TYR A 951 3.37 19.14 23.93
C TYR A 951 4.49 19.48 24.93
N ASP A 952 4.30 19.12 26.20
CA ASP A 952 5.27 19.39 27.27
C ASP A 952 6.24 18.23 27.51
N ASP A 953 6.17 17.16 26.72
CA ASP A 953 7.11 16.04 26.78
C ASP A 953 8.49 16.47 26.25
N VAL A 954 9.49 16.44 27.13
CA VAL A 954 10.86 16.90 26.83
C VAL A 954 11.54 16.01 25.78
N LYS A 955 11.32 14.69 25.84
CA LYS A 955 11.93 13.74 24.92
C LYS A 955 11.30 13.89 23.54
N LEU A 956 9.97 13.98 23.46
CA LEU A 956 9.25 14.24 22.21
C LEU A 956 9.68 15.56 21.57
N ALA A 957 9.77 16.64 22.36
CA ALA A 957 10.23 17.95 21.90
C ALA A 957 11.72 17.99 21.49
N THR A 958 12.51 17.00 21.91
CA THR A 958 13.92 16.87 21.50
C THR A 958 14.05 16.25 20.11
N PHE A 959 13.24 15.23 19.82
CA PHE A 959 13.34 14.48 18.56
C PHE A 959 12.31 14.87 17.49
N THR A 960 11.30 15.68 17.84
CA THR A 960 10.27 16.14 16.90
C THR A 960 10.47 17.62 16.57
N PRO A 961 10.50 18.00 15.28
CA PRO A 961 10.48 19.40 14.87
C PRO A 961 9.34 20.17 15.53
N TRP A 962 9.62 21.40 15.98
CA TRP A 962 8.65 22.18 16.76
C TRP A 962 7.34 22.44 15.99
N ASP A 963 7.42 22.71 14.69
CA ASP A 963 6.27 22.95 13.82
C ASP A 963 5.38 21.70 13.70
N VAL A 964 5.98 20.51 13.55
CA VAL A 964 5.27 19.23 13.55
C VAL A 964 4.59 18.98 14.89
N LEU A 965 5.33 19.13 15.99
CA LEU A 965 4.78 18.92 17.33
C LEU A 965 3.66 19.92 17.64
N ALA A 966 3.89 21.21 17.37
CA ALA A 966 2.93 22.28 17.65
C ALA A 966 1.66 22.15 16.80
N SER A 967 1.79 21.84 15.50
CA SER A 967 0.64 21.65 14.61
C SER A 967 -0.19 20.42 14.98
N SER A 968 0.45 19.35 15.47
CA SER A 968 -0.22 18.11 15.87
C SER A 968 -0.90 18.21 17.24
N THR A 969 -0.37 19.01 18.16
CA THR A 969 -0.84 19.03 19.57
C THR A 969 -1.66 20.27 19.93
N ARG A 970 -1.47 21.41 19.25
CA ARG A 970 -2.12 22.67 19.62
C ARG A 970 -3.35 22.93 18.77
N ARG A 971 -4.44 23.38 19.41
CA ARG A 971 -5.70 23.78 18.75
C ARG A 971 -6.33 22.65 17.89
N ARG A 972 -6.45 21.44 18.44
CA ARG A 972 -7.18 20.34 17.80
C ARG A 972 -8.70 20.59 17.80
N GLY A 973 -9.36 20.16 16.73
CA GLY A 973 -10.79 20.42 16.45
C GLY A 973 -11.73 19.25 16.78
N PHE A 974 -11.32 18.30 17.63
CA PHE A 974 -12.07 17.08 17.91
C PHE A 974 -12.24 16.84 19.43
N TRP A 975 -13.40 16.31 19.81
CA TRP A 975 -13.68 15.78 21.15
C TRP A 975 -14.73 14.69 21.04
N ALA A 976 -14.54 13.58 21.75
CA ALA A 976 -15.52 12.51 21.90
C ALA A 976 -15.50 11.99 23.35
N ARG A 977 -16.63 11.45 23.79
CA ARG A 977 -16.76 10.82 25.11
C ARG A 977 -16.03 9.47 25.14
N ASP A 978 -15.73 8.97 26.34
CA ASP A 978 -15.05 7.67 26.50
C ASP A 978 -15.86 6.50 25.90
N ASP A 979 -17.19 6.53 26.03
CA ASP A 979 -18.10 5.52 25.48
C ASP A 979 -18.21 5.55 23.95
N GLU A 980 -17.84 6.66 23.32
CA GLU A 980 -17.86 6.85 21.86
C GLU A 980 -16.56 6.42 21.20
N MET A 981 -15.46 6.23 21.95
CA MET A 981 -14.20 5.74 21.41
C MET A 981 -14.34 4.27 21.01
N VAL A 982 -14.01 3.93 19.76
CA VAL A 982 -14.24 2.57 19.24
C VAL A 982 -13.09 1.60 19.53
N PHE A 983 -11.86 2.11 19.69
CA PHE A 983 -10.67 1.27 19.85
C PHE A 983 -10.76 0.26 21.01
N PRO A 984 -11.40 0.51 22.17
CA PRO A 984 -11.51 -0.52 23.21
C PRO A 984 -12.35 -1.72 22.78
N ARG A 985 -13.38 -1.52 21.94
CA ARG A 985 -14.16 -2.64 21.37
C ARG A 985 -13.32 -3.44 20.38
N HIS A 986 -12.55 -2.75 19.55
CA HIS A 986 -11.62 -3.42 18.64
C HIS A 986 -10.49 -4.14 19.40
N ALA A 987 -10.03 -3.61 20.52
CA ALA A 987 -9.04 -4.25 21.38
C ALA A 987 -9.56 -5.57 21.97
N ILE A 988 -10.80 -5.60 22.48
CA ILE A 988 -11.43 -6.86 22.95
C ILE A 988 -11.44 -7.92 21.83
N LYS A 989 -11.80 -7.51 20.61
CA LYS A 989 -11.76 -8.37 19.43
C LYS A 989 -10.33 -8.85 19.12
N THR A 990 -9.36 -7.95 19.09
CA THR A 990 -7.95 -8.25 18.85
C THR A 990 -7.41 -9.27 19.86
N ASN A 991 -7.76 -9.12 21.14
CA ASN A 991 -7.35 -10.05 22.18
C ASN A 991 -7.97 -11.44 21.98
N LYS A 992 -9.29 -11.51 21.68
CA LYS A 992 -9.95 -12.78 21.34
C LYS A 992 -9.28 -13.48 20.14
N MET A 993 -8.81 -12.72 19.15
CA MET A 993 -8.08 -13.26 18.01
C MET A 993 -6.67 -13.74 18.40
N HIS A 994 -5.96 -12.97 19.22
CA HIS A 994 -4.64 -13.34 19.73
C HIS A 994 -4.69 -14.65 20.53
N ASP A 995 -5.66 -14.82 21.44
CA ASP A 995 -5.88 -16.05 22.22
C ASP A 995 -6.07 -17.30 21.33
N ALA A 996 -6.57 -17.10 20.11
CA ALA A 996 -6.80 -18.15 19.12
C ALA A 996 -5.59 -18.39 18.19
N GLY A 997 -4.46 -17.71 18.40
CA GLY A 997 -3.24 -17.85 17.61
C GLY A 997 -3.20 -17.01 16.33
N VAL A 998 -4.05 -15.98 16.20
CA VAL A 998 -3.92 -15.01 15.10
C VAL A 998 -2.71 -14.12 15.34
N LEU A 999 -1.82 -14.01 14.34
CA LEU A 999 -0.69 -13.09 14.38
C LEU A 999 -1.21 -11.63 14.43
N GLN A 1000 -0.70 -10.86 15.38
CA GLN A 1000 -1.02 -9.44 15.55
C GLN A 1000 0.26 -8.62 15.43
N GLY A 1001 0.15 -7.37 14.98
CA GLY A 1001 1.26 -6.43 14.96
C GLY A 1001 0.88 -5.09 15.56
N VAL A 1002 1.84 -4.39 16.18
CA VAL A 1002 1.66 -2.99 16.57
C VAL A 1002 1.91 -2.11 15.35
N GLY A 1003 0.96 -1.24 15.02
CA GLY A 1003 1.07 -0.32 13.88
C GLY A 1003 0.81 1.12 14.29
N SER A 1004 1.86 1.92 14.49
CA SER A 1004 1.70 3.32 14.93
C SER A 1004 1.14 4.25 13.85
N HIS A 1005 1.14 3.81 12.59
CA HIS A 1005 0.72 4.52 11.39
C HIS A 1005 1.55 5.77 11.04
N GLY A 1006 2.10 6.52 12.00
CA GLY A 1006 3.08 7.59 11.75
C GLY A 1006 2.57 9.04 11.90
N GLN A 1007 1.36 9.27 12.39
CA GLN A 1007 0.88 10.63 12.74
C GLN A 1007 1.73 11.29 13.84
N LEU A 1008 2.22 10.47 14.78
CA LEU A 1008 3.13 10.90 15.84
C LEU A 1008 4.30 9.92 15.95
N GLN A 1009 5.46 10.31 15.44
CA GLN A 1009 6.66 9.48 15.45
C GLN A 1009 7.17 9.23 16.88
N GLY A 1010 7.64 8.02 17.18
CA GLY A 1010 8.06 7.62 18.52
C GLY A 1010 6.89 7.31 19.45
N LEU A 1011 6.36 8.32 20.15
CA LEU A 1011 5.33 8.11 21.19
C LEU A 1011 4.06 7.42 20.67
N GLY A 1012 3.72 7.61 19.39
CA GLY A 1012 2.57 6.94 18.76
C GLY A 1012 2.64 5.41 18.81
N PHE A 1013 3.84 4.81 18.78
CA PHE A 1013 3.99 3.36 18.95
C PHE A 1013 3.45 2.87 20.29
N HIS A 1014 3.78 3.58 21.38
CA HIS A 1014 3.30 3.20 22.72
C HIS A 1014 1.81 3.45 22.87
N TRP A 1015 1.28 4.54 22.30
CA TRP A 1015 -0.16 4.79 22.30
C TRP A 1015 -0.94 3.67 21.59
N GLU A 1016 -0.44 3.18 20.45
CA GLU A 1016 -1.02 2.02 19.76
C GLU A 1016 -1.00 0.78 20.65
N LEU A 1017 0.17 0.45 21.24
CA LEU A 1017 0.32 -0.70 22.13
C LEU A 1017 -0.65 -0.63 23.33
N TRP A 1018 -0.80 0.54 23.95
CA TRP A 1018 -1.72 0.75 25.07
C TRP A 1018 -3.19 0.69 24.62
N ALA A 1019 -3.50 1.18 23.41
CA ALA A 1019 -4.83 1.08 22.84
C ALA A 1019 -5.21 -0.39 22.57
N MET A 1020 -4.28 -1.18 22.02
CA MET A 1020 -4.45 -2.63 21.85
C MET A 1020 -4.66 -3.34 23.19
N ALA A 1021 -3.90 -2.99 24.23
CA ALA A 1021 -4.04 -3.60 25.54
C ALA A 1021 -5.33 -3.21 26.29
N SER A 1022 -6.00 -2.13 25.88
CA SER A 1022 -7.21 -1.62 26.56
C SER A 1022 -8.40 -2.61 26.59
N GLY A 1023 -8.36 -3.65 25.75
CA GLY A 1023 -9.32 -4.75 25.72
C GLY A 1023 -9.09 -5.83 26.78
N GLY A 1024 -8.07 -5.67 27.65
CA GLY A 1024 -7.72 -6.63 28.70
C GLY A 1024 -6.62 -7.62 28.30
N LEU A 1025 -5.69 -7.22 27.42
CA LEU A 1025 -4.52 -8.02 27.07
C LEU A 1025 -3.56 -8.01 28.26
N GLU A 1026 -2.98 -9.13 28.62
CA GLU A 1026 -1.96 -9.14 29.68
C GLU A 1026 -0.71 -8.38 29.21
N ASN A 1027 0.01 -7.74 30.14
CA ASN A 1027 1.17 -6.93 29.77
C ASN A 1027 2.25 -7.76 29.04
N HIS A 1028 2.40 -9.04 29.40
CA HIS A 1028 3.35 -9.94 28.72
C HIS A 1028 2.95 -10.22 27.27
N GLU A 1029 1.67 -10.51 27.02
CA GLU A 1029 1.11 -10.74 25.68
C GLU A 1029 1.23 -9.48 24.81
N ALA A 1030 0.98 -8.30 25.39
CA ALA A 1030 1.18 -7.02 24.70
C ALA A 1030 2.64 -6.83 24.26
N LEU A 1031 3.61 -7.17 25.11
CA LEU A 1031 5.02 -7.12 24.76
C LEU A 1031 5.39 -8.17 23.70
N GLU A 1032 4.83 -9.37 23.78
CA GLU A 1032 5.05 -10.41 22.77
C GLU A 1032 4.57 -9.96 21.38
N ILE A 1033 3.42 -9.28 21.30
CA ILE A 1033 2.93 -8.64 20.08
C ILE A 1033 3.89 -7.53 19.61
N ALA A 1034 4.36 -6.70 20.54
CA ALA A 1034 5.27 -5.59 20.26
C ALA A 1034 6.68 -6.02 19.84
N THR A 1035 7.06 -7.30 20.01
CA THR A 1035 8.40 -7.80 19.66
C THR A 1035 8.36 -9.06 18.81
N LEU A 1036 8.03 -10.22 19.38
CA LEU A 1036 8.22 -11.53 18.76
C LEU A 1036 7.24 -11.76 17.62
N ILE A 1037 5.94 -11.53 17.86
CA ILE A 1037 4.90 -11.76 16.86
C ILE A 1037 5.02 -10.71 15.74
N GLY A 1038 5.40 -9.46 16.09
CA GLY A 1038 5.76 -8.45 15.09
C GLY A 1038 6.92 -8.89 14.20
N ALA A 1039 7.98 -9.47 14.76
CA ALA A 1039 9.09 -10.04 13.99
C ALA A 1039 8.65 -11.25 13.15
N GLU A 1040 7.79 -12.13 13.68
CA GLU A 1040 7.24 -13.29 12.96
C GLU A 1040 6.39 -12.87 11.75
N ALA A 1041 5.54 -11.86 11.93
CA ALA A 1041 4.72 -11.28 10.85
C ALA A 1041 5.57 -10.69 9.70
N LEU A 1042 6.82 -10.34 9.97
CA LEU A 1042 7.79 -9.84 8.98
C LEU A 1042 8.77 -10.92 8.50
N GLY A 1043 8.70 -12.15 9.03
CA GLY A 1043 9.62 -13.24 8.69
C GLY A 1043 11.03 -13.08 9.29
N LEU A 1044 11.17 -12.29 10.36
CA LEU A 1044 12.43 -11.88 10.98
C LEU A 1044 12.65 -12.49 12.37
N ASP A 1045 11.72 -13.30 12.86
CA ASP A 1045 11.76 -14.00 14.15
C ASP A 1045 12.94 -14.97 14.31
N GLY A 1046 13.68 -15.28 13.24
CA GLY A 1046 14.96 -15.98 13.33
C GLY A 1046 16.10 -15.15 13.94
N ASP A 1047 16.08 -13.84 13.75
CA ASP A 1047 17.15 -12.92 14.16
C ASP A 1047 16.69 -11.84 15.16
N LEU A 1048 15.38 -11.58 15.26
CA LEU A 1048 14.78 -10.50 16.05
C LEU A 1048 13.65 -11.01 16.97
N GLY A 1049 13.09 -10.11 17.79
CA GLY A 1049 11.84 -10.31 18.52
C GLY A 1049 11.92 -11.03 19.86
N SER A 1050 13.05 -11.69 20.17
CA SER A 1050 13.33 -12.32 21.48
C SER A 1050 14.81 -12.16 21.88
N ILE A 1051 15.10 -12.27 23.18
CA ILE A 1051 16.46 -12.26 23.74
C ILE A 1051 16.97 -13.70 23.82
N GLU A 1052 17.57 -14.19 22.73
CA GLU A 1052 18.08 -15.55 22.63
C GLU A 1052 19.49 -15.57 22.04
N VAL A 1053 20.27 -16.59 22.42
CA VAL A 1053 21.62 -16.79 21.87
C VAL A 1053 21.55 -16.95 20.35
N GLY A 1054 22.37 -16.18 19.65
CA GLY A 1054 22.44 -16.15 18.19
C GLY A 1054 21.66 -14.99 17.57
N LYS A 1055 20.65 -14.43 18.26
CA LYS A 1055 19.87 -13.29 17.74
C LYS A 1055 20.65 -11.97 17.83
N LEU A 1056 20.21 -10.98 17.05
CA LEU A 1056 20.78 -9.63 17.07
C LEU A 1056 20.46 -8.93 18.39
N ALA A 1057 21.42 -8.14 18.85
CA ALA A 1057 21.30 -7.31 20.04
C ALA A 1057 20.57 -6.00 19.73
N ASP A 1058 19.29 -6.13 19.40
CA ASP A 1058 18.34 -5.03 19.32
C ASP A 1058 17.46 -5.10 20.58
N LEU A 1059 17.70 -4.21 21.56
CA LEU A 1059 17.16 -4.29 22.93
C LEU A 1059 16.67 -2.92 23.42
N VAL A 1060 15.69 -2.92 24.33
CA VAL A 1060 15.23 -1.71 25.03
C VAL A 1060 15.46 -1.88 26.53
N ILE A 1061 16.11 -0.90 27.14
CA ILE A 1061 16.39 -0.87 28.59
C ILE A 1061 15.46 0.14 29.26
N LEU A 1062 14.51 -0.38 30.03
CA LEU A 1062 13.45 0.36 30.70
C LEU A 1062 13.84 0.70 32.15
N GLU A 1063 13.46 1.87 32.62
CA GLU A 1063 13.67 2.31 34.01
C GLU A 1063 12.77 1.55 35.00
N GLU A 1064 11.66 0.98 34.54
CA GLU A 1064 10.67 0.29 35.36
C GLU A 1064 10.13 -0.95 34.65
N ASP A 1065 9.50 -1.85 35.41
CA ASP A 1065 8.97 -3.11 34.91
C ASP A 1065 7.68 -2.94 34.09
N PRO A 1066 7.69 -3.26 32.77
CA PRO A 1066 6.49 -3.19 31.93
C PRO A 1066 5.47 -4.29 32.25
N LEU A 1067 5.83 -5.36 32.97
CA LEU A 1067 4.88 -6.38 33.40
C LEU A 1067 3.98 -5.89 34.54
N VAL A 1068 4.42 -4.89 35.31
CA VAL A 1068 3.61 -4.24 36.36
C VAL A 1068 2.65 -3.20 35.79
N ASP A 1069 3.14 -2.36 34.87
CA ASP A 1069 2.35 -1.36 34.15
C ASP A 1069 2.90 -1.22 32.73
N LEU A 1070 2.08 -1.55 31.73
CA LEU A 1070 2.47 -1.47 30.32
C LEU A 1070 2.92 -0.06 29.92
N ARG A 1071 2.48 1.00 30.62
CA ARG A 1071 2.98 2.36 30.35
C ARG A 1071 4.48 2.52 30.61
N ASN A 1072 5.09 1.63 31.37
CA ASN A 1072 6.54 1.62 31.57
C ASN A 1072 7.31 1.29 30.29
N THR A 1073 6.68 0.81 29.21
CA THR A 1073 7.32 0.66 27.88
C THR A 1073 7.89 1.96 27.33
N ASN A 1074 7.36 3.12 27.74
CA ASN A 1074 7.84 4.43 27.32
C ASN A 1074 8.93 5.01 28.27
N LYS A 1075 9.16 4.39 29.44
CA LYS A 1075 10.20 4.84 30.39
C LYS A 1075 11.57 4.28 30.00
N ILE A 1076 12.05 4.67 28.82
CA ILE A 1076 13.24 4.10 28.21
C ILE A 1076 14.47 4.89 28.65
N SER A 1077 15.46 4.17 29.18
CA SER A 1077 16.76 4.73 29.56
C SER A 1077 17.76 4.66 28.42
N HIS A 1078 17.83 3.50 27.76
CA HIS A 1078 18.76 3.24 26.67
C HIS A 1078 18.09 2.33 25.64
N VAL A 1079 18.54 2.45 24.40
CA VAL A 1079 18.18 1.55 23.31
C VAL A 1079 19.47 0.98 22.76
N MET A 1080 19.51 -0.34 22.63
CA MET A 1080 20.57 -1.02 21.90
C MET A 1080 20.07 -1.32 20.50
N MET A 1081 20.82 -0.87 19.50
CA MET A 1081 20.53 -1.11 18.10
C MET A 1081 21.77 -1.64 17.43
N ASN A 1082 21.67 -2.85 16.85
CA ASN A 1082 22.78 -3.49 16.14
C ASN A 1082 24.04 -3.65 17.01
N GLY A 1083 23.90 -3.86 18.33
CA GLY A 1083 25.02 -3.94 19.28
C GLY A 1083 25.60 -2.60 19.76
N ARG A 1084 25.13 -1.46 19.22
CA ARG A 1084 25.46 -0.12 19.75
C ARG A 1084 24.47 0.26 20.83
N LEU A 1085 24.95 0.72 21.97
CA LEU A 1085 24.09 1.22 23.04
C LEU A 1085 23.99 2.75 22.93
N TYR A 1086 22.77 3.27 22.97
CA TYR A 1086 22.46 4.70 22.92
C TYR A 1086 21.69 5.12 24.17
N ASP A 1087 21.99 6.31 24.70
CA ASP A 1087 21.11 6.97 25.66
C ASP A 1087 19.81 7.39 24.96
N ALA A 1088 18.65 6.99 25.50
CA ALA A 1088 17.39 7.16 24.79
C ALA A 1088 16.86 8.61 24.78
N ASN A 1089 17.41 9.51 25.61
CA ASN A 1089 16.98 10.90 25.69
C ASN A 1089 17.81 11.84 24.82
N SER A 1090 18.99 11.41 24.39
CA SER A 1090 19.92 12.17 23.57
C SER A 1090 20.28 11.49 22.24
N LEU A 1091 20.15 10.15 22.17
CA LEU A 1091 20.76 9.28 21.17
C LEU A 1091 22.29 9.36 21.12
N ASP A 1092 22.93 9.87 22.18
CA ASP A 1092 24.37 9.77 22.33
C ASP A 1092 24.75 8.29 22.39
N GLN A 1093 25.67 7.88 21.53
CA GLN A 1093 26.23 6.55 21.58
C GLN A 1093 27.11 6.42 22.82
N VAL A 1094 26.82 5.43 23.66
CA VAL A 1094 27.58 5.14 24.89
C VAL A 1094 28.55 3.97 24.72
N TYR A 1095 28.27 3.05 23.78
CA TYR A 1095 29.08 1.86 23.47
C TYR A 1095 28.94 1.45 21.99
N PRO A 1096 29.97 0.85 21.35
CA PRO A 1096 31.34 0.62 21.84
C PRO A 1096 32.23 1.86 21.92
N ILE A 1097 31.82 2.95 21.25
CA ILE A 1097 32.54 4.21 21.23
C ILE A 1097 31.60 5.29 21.76
N GLN A 1098 32.09 6.12 22.67
CA GLN A 1098 31.34 7.29 23.15
C GLN A 1098 31.33 8.37 22.06
N LYS A 1099 30.15 8.65 21.51
CA LYS A 1099 29.96 9.63 20.43
C LYS A 1099 28.64 10.39 20.64
N PRO A 1100 28.66 11.72 20.72
CA PRO A 1100 27.43 12.50 20.83
C PRO A 1100 26.60 12.48 19.53
N PHE A 1101 25.28 12.66 19.67
CA PHE A 1101 24.36 12.81 18.55
C PHE A 1101 24.35 14.27 18.05
N ASP A 1102 25.37 14.62 17.28
CA ASP A 1102 25.68 16.02 16.94
C ASP A 1102 24.74 16.66 15.88
N LYS A 1103 23.60 16.05 15.50
CA LYS A 1103 22.83 16.46 14.30
C LYS A 1103 21.30 16.54 14.49
N LEU A 1104 20.82 17.48 15.32
CA LEU A 1104 19.38 17.84 15.39
C LEU A 1104 19.11 19.14 14.62
N TYR A 1105 18.96 19.06 13.29
CA TYR A 1105 18.70 20.27 12.48
C TYR A 1105 17.37 20.96 12.80
N TRP A 1106 16.45 20.21 13.40
CA TRP A 1106 15.11 20.66 13.80
C TRP A 1106 15.09 21.28 15.20
N LYS A 1107 16.26 21.51 15.81
CA LYS A 1107 16.39 22.21 17.08
C LYS A 1107 16.57 23.70 16.82
N HIS A 1108 15.50 24.47 17.01
CA HIS A 1108 15.53 25.92 16.85
C HIS A 1108 15.65 26.61 18.21
N ASP A 1109 16.36 27.74 18.23
CA ASP A 1109 16.36 28.63 19.39
C ASP A 1109 14.95 29.18 19.60
N ARG A 1110 14.47 29.13 20.85
CA ARG A 1110 13.21 29.78 21.21
C ARG A 1110 13.40 31.29 21.01
N PRO A 1111 12.41 32.00 20.44
CA PRO A 1111 12.46 33.46 20.36
C PRO A 1111 12.73 34.05 21.74
N GLU A 1112 13.80 34.84 21.86
CA GLU A 1112 14.09 35.55 23.10
C GLU A 1112 13.07 36.67 23.29
N SER A 1113 12.53 36.80 24.51
CA SER A 1113 11.74 37.97 24.85
C SER A 1113 12.65 39.18 24.87
N VAL A 1114 12.43 40.14 23.96
CA VAL A 1114 12.98 41.48 24.12
C VAL A 1114 12.28 42.10 25.32
N ASP A 1115 13.03 42.40 26.37
CA ASP A 1115 12.51 43.18 27.50
C ASP A 1115 12.24 44.60 27.01
N TRP A 1116 10.98 45.02 27.05
CA TRP A 1116 10.54 46.32 26.54
C TRP A 1116 10.59 47.42 27.62
N GLU A 1117 11.08 47.12 28.83
CA GLU A 1117 11.23 48.08 29.95
C GLU A 1117 12.45 49.00 29.87
#